data_AF-A0A238Y270-F1
#
_entry.id   AF-A0A238Y270-F1
#
_cell.length_a   1.000
_cell.length_b   1.000
_cell.length_c   1.000
_cell.angle_alpha   90.00
_cell.angle_beta   90.00
_cell.angle_gamma   90.00
#
_symmetry.space_group_name_H-M   'P 1'
#
loop_
_entity.id
_entity.type
_entity.pdbx_description
1 polymer ?
#
loop_
_entity_poly.entity_id
_entity_poly.type
_entity_poly.pdbx_seq_one_letter_code
_entity_poly.pdbx_strand_id
1 'polypeptide(L)'
;MPPDASLVAAPVRPRRRAVLPAVSLALICAVTTTLFLLTREKTGADAIGAAADRLHDQSATAVEVTYADPDGESISGKFTLDDELNATGTITDPVAGTADLVEYTAYSAVRGDADWWSRRNPDQAGALRKKWATPSADPFPVELTGNFDPGSLAHLLAQVRDHGTVMPVEDPFRGRRVAGMTWNGWSVLVTTESPQTLVWLGGPITRSGPIKPVSWARPQAGPRSATPTAFHPTSAYAGSPRPARYALAPVAVPQPPYVSVTVNDAPDGAAQSVQRAVAKVLPEAARSGGLPAPEEPPVEGSVLPKLPHFETTVNATNCTTPTCRWTVTVTNTGTAAGRASVVATVSPGMPTRTISIGTLQPGESRTTAPMTFANPAPRVAGRTTQVPVDYTADIFSPDLAGASAAVINRLRSRGIEIPNASILNNGDEVQKAIAYRALDVMSGRAGFRPGKVLAAVENAFRQNAVPELQTLTQSGRLENPQDLAEKLSQLDFEIDPDPTAPQPDKGRIGFRREVQVAVTTLRADPRARVLLDGVKEVGGRRYRVDLLVERAVSGRTETEAFQIKTVSSDKLYANLRTALRQLNGRNPAASSTGVAEHAPPDSRRIALIYLEPAAGWIQAADRAGLERKLTGSGRSSLLADWCVDGTAQADEVLIVNQLGTHRWSKEQMNALLDVSGQCV
;
A
#
# COMPACT_ATOMS: atom_id res chain seq x y z
N MET A 1 31.81 76.32 -63.71
CA MET A 1 31.04 75.07 -63.89
C MET A 1 31.98 74.02 -64.45
N PRO A 2 31.92 72.75 -64.00
CA PRO A 2 32.06 72.14 -62.65
C PRO A 2 33.58 71.92 -62.32
N PRO A 3 34.08 71.24 -61.24
CA PRO A 3 33.51 70.07 -60.55
C PRO A 3 33.79 69.94 -59.01
N ASP A 4 33.43 68.76 -58.50
CA ASP A 4 33.97 67.99 -57.37
C ASP A 4 33.36 68.07 -55.96
N ALA A 5 32.54 67.03 -55.72
CA ALA A 5 32.09 66.53 -54.44
C ALA A 5 33.26 65.97 -53.62
N SER A 6 33.41 66.47 -52.39
CA SER A 6 34.37 65.95 -51.40
C SER A 6 33.73 64.85 -50.55
N LEU A 7 34.21 63.62 -50.74
CA LEU A 7 34.01 62.47 -49.84
C LEU A 7 34.83 62.67 -48.56
N VAL A 8 34.16 62.81 -47.42
CA VAL A 8 34.79 62.80 -46.09
C VAL A 8 34.95 61.35 -45.63
N ALA A 9 36.19 60.86 -45.64
CA ALA A 9 36.57 59.58 -45.06
C ALA A 9 36.67 59.69 -43.53
N ALA A 10 35.90 58.87 -42.80
CA ALA A 10 36.01 58.74 -41.35
C ALA A 10 37.24 57.87 -40.96
N PRO A 11 37.95 58.18 -39.88
CA PRO A 11 39.13 57.43 -39.47
C PRO A 11 38.76 56.06 -38.84
N VAL A 12 39.35 54.99 -39.38
CA VAL A 12 39.29 53.63 -38.84
C VAL A 12 40.02 53.59 -37.49
N ARG A 13 39.27 53.41 -36.39
CA ARG A 13 39.84 53.14 -35.06
C ARG A 13 40.33 51.69 -34.97
N PRO A 14 41.53 51.42 -34.43
CA PRO A 14 42.01 50.06 -34.22
C PRO A 14 41.20 49.36 -33.12
N ARG A 15 40.55 48.24 -33.47
CA ARG A 15 39.92 47.32 -32.51
C ARG A 15 41.00 46.71 -31.62
N ARG A 16 41.29 47.32 -30.47
CA ARG A 16 41.99 46.65 -29.36
C ARG A 16 41.12 45.49 -28.89
N ARG A 17 41.60 44.27 -29.13
CA ARG A 17 40.97 43.01 -28.71
C ARG A 17 40.78 43.00 -27.20
N ALA A 18 39.54 43.12 -26.74
CA ALA A 18 39.12 42.95 -25.34
C ALA A 18 39.11 41.47 -24.91
N VAL A 19 40.19 40.74 -25.19
CA VAL A 19 40.31 39.30 -24.90
C VAL A 19 40.84 39.06 -23.49
N LEU A 20 41.67 39.97 -22.93
CA LEU A 20 42.21 39.83 -21.58
C LEU A 20 41.16 39.85 -20.44
N PRO A 21 40.20 40.80 -20.37
CA PRO A 21 39.27 40.87 -19.23
C PRO A 21 38.26 39.72 -19.22
N ALA A 22 37.92 39.17 -20.39
CA ALA A 22 37.00 38.03 -20.51
C ALA A 22 37.65 36.72 -20.02
N VAL A 23 38.94 36.52 -20.29
CA VAL A 23 39.71 35.35 -19.81
C VAL A 23 39.91 35.43 -18.29
N SER A 24 40.24 36.61 -17.75
CA SER A 24 40.38 36.79 -16.31
C SER A 24 39.06 36.57 -15.55
N LEU A 25 37.92 37.04 -16.08
CA LEU A 25 36.61 36.81 -15.48
C LEU A 25 36.20 35.34 -15.52
N ALA A 26 36.46 34.64 -16.64
CA ALA A 26 36.20 33.22 -16.76
C ALA A 26 37.06 32.39 -15.78
N LEU A 27 38.33 32.78 -15.58
CA LEU A 27 39.23 32.11 -14.63
C LEU A 27 38.81 32.35 -13.18
N ILE A 28 38.40 33.59 -12.83
CA ILE A 28 37.87 33.90 -11.50
C ILE A 28 36.59 33.11 -11.25
N CYS A 29 35.64 33.09 -12.19
CA CYS A 29 34.42 32.29 -12.07
C CYS A 29 34.71 30.79 -11.94
N ALA A 30 35.66 30.25 -12.70
CA ALA A 30 36.06 28.86 -12.60
C ALA A 30 36.69 28.56 -11.23
N VAL A 31 37.60 29.41 -10.75
CA VAL A 31 38.24 29.25 -9.43
C VAL A 31 37.21 29.37 -8.30
N THR A 32 36.29 30.34 -8.34
CA THR A 32 35.23 30.47 -7.32
C THR A 32 34.26 29.31 -7.35
N THR A 33 33.92 28.78 -8.53
CA THR A 33 33.04 27.61 -8.64
C THR A 33 33.73 26.36 -8.09
N THR A 34 35.01 26.14 -8.43
CA THR A 34 35.80 25.03 -7.90
C THR A 34 35.99 25.14 -6.39
N LEU A 35 36.30 26.33 -5.87
CA LEU A 35 36.46 26.56 -4.43
C LEU A 35 35.13 26.38 -3.68
N PHE A 36 34.01 26.83 -4.25
CA PHE A 36 32.67 26.64 -3.71
C PHE A 36 32.27 25.15 -3.67
N LEU A 37 32.59 24.38 -4.71
CA LEU A 37 32.36 22.95 -4.75
C LEU A 37 33.23 22.20 -3.71
N LEU A 38 34.52 22.52 -3.63
CA LEU A 38 35.45 21.90 -2.67
C LEU A 38 35.09 22.21 -1.21
N THR A 39 34.65 23.43 -0.92
CA THR A 39 34.23 23.80 0.45
C THR A 39 32.92 23.14 0.86
N ARG A 40 31.97 23.00 -0.07
CA ARG A 40 30.71 22.26 0.16
C ARG A 40 30.96 20.76 0.36
N GLU A 41 31.91 20.19 -0.37
CA GLU A 41 32.29 18.79 -0.23
C GLU A 41 32.94 18.48 1.11
N LYS A 42 33.89 19.32 1.53
CA LYS A 42 34.55 19.18 2.83
C LYS A 42 33.57 19.34 4.00
N THR A 43 32.69 20.33 3.94
CA THR A 43 31.67 20.55 5.00
C THR A 43 30.61 19.44 5.07
N GLY A 44 30.28 18.79 3.96
CA GLY A 44 29.36 17.65 3.94
C GLY A 44 29.96 16.40 4.57
N ALA A 45 31.18 16.03 4.17
CA ALA A 45 31.88 14.86 4.71
C ALA A 45 32.17 15.03 6.21
N ASP A 46 32.58 16.22 6.66
CA ASP A 46 32.83 16.52 8.06
C ASP A 46 31.55 16.40 8.91
N ALA A 47 30.41 16.90 8.40
CA ALA A 47 29.12 16.79 9.09
C ALA A 47 28.65 15.33 9.21
N ILE A 48 28.90 14.50 8.20
CA ILE A 48 28.57 13.06 8.26
C ILE A 48 29.48 12.34 9.26
N GLY A 49 30.77 12.67 9.29
CA GLY A 49 31.70 12.13 10.29
C GLY A 49 31.25 12.43 11.72
N ALA A 50 30.92 13.68 12.02
CA ALA A 50 30.45 14.08 13.35
C ALA A 50 29.12 13.41 13.75
N ALA A 51 28.21 13.21 12.79
CA ALA A 51 26.97 12.47 13.04
C ALA A 51 27.21 10.98 13.29
N ALA A 52 28.20 10.37 12.62
CA ALA A 52 28.59 8.98 12.84
C ALA A 52 29.17 8.77 14.24
N ASP A 53 30.10 9.64 14.66
CA ASP A 53 30.72 9.57 15.99
C ASP A 53 29.65 9.71 17.09
N ARG A 54 28.70 10.63 16.91
CA ARG A 54 27.58 10.80 17.84
C ARG A 54 26.70 9.54 17.93
N LEU A 55 26.34 8.93 16.80
CA LEU A 55 25.54 7.70 16.79
C LEU A 55 26.28 6.56 17.50
N HIS A 56 27.60 6.48 17.33
CA HIS A 56 28.41 5.47 18.00
C HIS A 56 28.34 5.58 19.54
N ASP A 57 28.25 6.81 20.07
CA ASP A 57 28.18 7.08 21.51
C ASP A 57 26.76 6.97 22.10
N GLN A 58 25.72 6.71 21.27
CA GLN A 58 24.35 6.60 21.72
C GLN A 58 24.04 5.17 22.21
N SER A 59 23.41 5.06 23.39
CA SER A 59 22.91 3.78 23.90
C SER A 59 21.56 3.37 23.28
N ALA A 60 20.89 4.28 22.57
CA ALA A 60 19.62 4.00 21.89
C ALA A 60 19.34 5.00 20.76
N THR A 61 18.59 4.54 19.76
CA THR A 61 18.12 5.34 18.62
C THR A 61 16.62 5.15 18.42
N ALA A 62 15.90 6.23 18.09
CA ALA A 62 14.51 6.17 17.67
C ALA A 62 14.41 6.33 16.15
N VAL A 63 13.79 5.38 15.48
CA VAL A 63 13.65 5.38 14.01
C VAL A 63 12.19 5.31 13.60
N GLU A 64 11.85 6.07 12.55
CA GLU A 64 10.60 5.91 11.80
C GLU A 64 10.96 5.35 10.43
N VAL A 65 10.61 4.09 10.19
CA VAL A 65 10.97 3.34 8.99
C VAL A 65 9.74 3.21 8.10
N THR A 66 9.87 3.58 6.83
CA THR A 66 8.89 3.27 5.79
C THR A 66 9.53 2.33 4.78
N TYR A 67 9.03 1.11 4.73
CA TYR A 67 9.35 0.14 3.69
C TYR A 67 8.32 0.27 2.57
N ALA A 68 8.75 0.21 1.32
CA ALA A 68 7.85 -0.14 0.22
C ALA A 68 8.31 -1.34 -0.57
N ASP A 69 7.34 -2.20 -0.85
CA ASP A 69 7.52 -3.38 -1.67
C ASP A 69 7.53 -3.03 -3.17
N PRO A 70 7.85 -4.00 -4.05
CA PRO A 70 7.76 -3.86 -5.51
C PRO A 70 6.40 -3.36 -6.02
N ASP A 71 5.32 -3.66 -5.29
CA ASP A 71 3.93 -3.41 -5.65
C ASP A 71 3.41 -2.07 -5.12
N GLY A 72 4.27 -1.27 -4.49
CA GLY A 72 3.92 0.02 -3.89
C GLY A 72 3.11 -0.10 -2.60
N GLU A 73 3.03 -1.26 -1.94
CA GLU A 73 2.62 -1.27 -0.53
C GLU A 73 3.63 -0.48 0.28
N SER A 74 3.15 0.31 1.23
CA SER A 74 4.02 0.91 2.23
C SER A 74 3.64 0.40 3.61
N ILE A 75 4.59 -0.20 4.30
CA ILE A 75 4.47 -0.54 5.72
C ILE A 75 5.38 0.41 6.47
N SER A 76 4.82 1.06 7.49
CA SER A 76 5.57 1.99 8.33
C SER A 76 5.76 1.40 9.72
N GLY A 77 6.85 1.77 10.38
CA GLY A 77 7.12 1.36 11.73
C GLY A 77 7.79 2.47 12.52
N LYS A 78 7.47 2.54 13.81
CA LYS A 78 8.15 3.42 14.76
C LYS A 78 8.82 2.53 15.78
N PHE A 79 10.15 2.57 15.83
CA PHE A 79 10.94 1.67 16.65
C PHE A 79 11.92 2.46 17.51
N THR A 80 12.21 1.90 18.68
CA THR A 80 13.36 2.30 19.50
C THR A 80 14.26 1.08 19.61
N LEU A 81 15.53 1.26 19.27
CA LEU A 81 16.56 0.23 19.31
C LEU A 81 17.62 0.65 20.31
N ASP A 82 18.17 -0.29 21.07
CA ASP A 82 19.32 -0.07 21.92
C ASP A 82 20.63 -0.60 21.29
N ASP A 83 21.74 -0.34 21.96
CA ASP A 83 23.09 -0.80 21.59
C ASP A 83 23.33 -2.30 21.87
N GLU A 84 22.38 -2.98 22.51
CA GLU A 84 22.40 -4.42 22.80
C GLU A 84 21.57 -5.25 21.80
N LEU A 85 21.20 -4.65 20.66
CA LEU A 85 20.40 -5.30 19.61
C LEU A 85 19.00 -5.74 20.10
N ASN A 86 18.41 -4.97 21.00
CA ASN A 86 16.97 -5.06 21.29
C ASN A 86 16.22 -4.00 20.49
N ALA A 87 14.99 -4.33 20.09
CA ALA A 87 14.07 -3.36 19.52
C ALA A 87 12.65 -3.52 20.10
N THR A 88 11.96 -2.40 20.24
CA THR A 88 10.52 -2.39 20.48
C THR A 88 9.85 -1.28 19.69
N GLY A 89 8.60 -1.47 19.32
CA GLY A 89 7.87 -0.45 18.61
C GLY A 89 6.52 -0.90 18.11
N THR A 90 6.00 -0.12 17.18
CA THR A 90 4.70 -0.36 16.55
C THR A 90 4.87 -0.38 15.05
N ILE A 91 4.31 -1.39 14.42
CA ILE A 91 4.15 -1.47 12.97
C ILE A 91 2.75 -0.99 12.61
N THR A 92 2.68 -0.10 11.63
CA THR A 92 1.43 0.40 11.07
C THR A 92 1.39 0.07 9.59
N ASP A 93 0.43 -0.78 9.26
CA ASP A 93 -0.03 -0.99 7.90
C ASP A 93 -1.29 -0.14 7.71
N PRO A 94 -1.28 0.86 6.81
CA PRO A 94 -2.41 1.78 6.66
C PRO A 94 -3.72 1.06 6.32
N VAL A 95 -3.64 -0.18 5.86
CA VAL A 95 -4.78 -0.95 5.39
C VAL A 95 -5.03 -2.19 6.24
N ALA A 96 -3.98 -2.86 6.70
CA ALA A 96 -4.06 -4.02 7.60
C ALA A 96 -3.82 -3.68 9.07
N GLY A 97 -4.11 -2.47 9.52
CA GLY A 97 -4.12 -2.16 10.95
C GLY A 97 -2.72 -2.13 11.58
N THR A 98 -2.64 -2.55 12.83
CA THR A 98 -1.46 -2.28 13.68
C THR A 98 -0.99 -3.51 14.46
N ALA A 99 0.31 -3.55 14.72
CA ALA A 99 0.91 -4.53 15.62
C ALA A 99 2.00 -3.91 16.49
N ASP A 100 2.05 -4.34 17.75
CA ASP A 100 3.22 -4.12 18.59
C ASP A 100 4.30 -5.14 18.23
N LEU A 101 5.56 -4.72 18.26
CA LEU A 101 6.74 -5.54 18.00
C LEU A 101 7.70 -5.49 19.20
N VAL A 102 8.27 -6.64 19.53
CA VAL A 102 9.51 -6.77 20.29
C VAL A 102 10.47 -7.67 19.53
N GLU A 103 11.75 -7.32 19.55
CA GLU A 103 12.82 -8.05 18.87
C GLU A 103 14.05 -8.09 19.77
N TYR A 104 14.72 -9.24 19.81
CA TYR A 104 16.01 -9.46 20.44
C TYR A 104 16.84 -10.32 19.50
N THR A 105 17.88 -9.75 18.90
CA THR A 105 18.69 -10.45 17.89
C THR A 105 17.79 -11.08 16.80
N ALA A 106 17.87 -12.39 16.56
CA ALA A 106 17.04 -13.10 15.58
C ALA A 106 15.63 -13.49 16.07
N TYR A 107 15.27 -13.17 17.32
CA TYR A 107 13.97 -13.53 17.89
C TYR A 107 13.02 -12.34 17.85
N SER A 108 11.81 -12.53 17.34
CA SER A 108 10.76 -11.51 17.35
C SER A 108 9.44 -12.08 17.85
N ALA A 109 8.63 -11.22 18.46
CA ALA A 109 7.24 -11.50 18.76
C ALA A 109 6.39 -10.29 18.40
N VAL A 110 5.17 -10.56 17.91
CA VAL A 110 4.21 -9.53 17.52
C VAL A 110 2.86 -9.71 18.19
N ARG A 111 2.21 -8.59 18.45
CA ARG A 111 0.83 -8.52 18.93
C ARG A 111 0.00 -7.64 18.02
N GLY A 112 -0.59 -8.26 16.99
CA GLY A 112 -1.45 -7.59 16.01
C GLY A 112 -2.92 -7.53 16.40
N ASP A 113 -3.64 -6.56 15.84
CA ASP A 113 -5.11 -6.58 15.80
C ASP A 113 -5.65 -7.60 14.78
N ALA A 114 -6.98 -7.63 14.57
CA ALA A 114 -7.60 -8.59 13.65
C ALA A 114 -7.23 -8.31 12.19
N ASP A 115 -7.13 -7.04 11.83
CA ASP A 115 -6.85 -6.61 10.46
C ASP A 115 -5.39 -6.95 10.12
N TRP A 116 -4.48 -6.80 11.09
CA TRP A 116 -3.06 -7.15 10.96
C TRP A 116 -2.86 -8.63 10.64
N TRP A 117 -3.48 -9.48 11.45
CA TRP A 117 -3.40 -10.92 11.21
C TRP A 117 -4.18 -11.34 9.98
N SER A 118 -5.29 -10.68 9.64
CA SER A 118 -6.07 -11.01 8.42
C SER A 118 -5.26 -10.83 7.13
N ARG A 119 -4.24 -9.96 7.13
CA ARG A 119 -3.29 -9.82 6.01
C ARG A 119 -2.16 -10.85 6.05
N ARG A 120 -1.69 -11.27 7.23
CA ARG A 120 -0.47 -12.09 7.37
C ARG A 120 -0.72 -13.57 7.57
N ASN A 121 -1.65 -13.88 8.45
CA ASN A 121 -2.13 -15.23 8.70
C ASN A 121 -3.66 -15.22 8.70
N PRO A 122 -4.25 -15.16 7.51
CA PRO A 122 -5.69 -15.08 7.35
C PRO A 122 -6.42 -16.18 8.16
N ASP A 123 -5.97 -17.43 8.07
CA ASP A 123 -6.62 -18.59 8.71
C ASP A 123 -6.61 -18.55 10.25
N GLN A 124 -5.78 -17.71 10.86
CA GLN A 124 -5.62 -17.63 12.33
C GLN A 124 -5.93 -16.24 12.90
N ALA A 125 -6.44 -15.31 12.10
CA ALA A 125 -6.54 -13.90 12.46
C ALA A 125 -7.33 -13.62 13.75
N GLY A 126 -8.50 -14.24 13.89
CA GLY A 126 -9.33 -14.19 15.08
C GLY A 126 -8.69 -14.85 16.30
N ALA A 127 -7.93 -15.94 16.08
CA ALA A 127 -7.27 -16.67 17.15
C ALA A 127 -6.04 -15.93 17.73
N LEU A 128 -5.31 -15.22 16.85
CA LEU A 128 -4.09 -14.45 17.16
C LEU A 128 -4.35 -13.00 17.60
N ARG A 129 -5.53 -12.45 17.30
CA ARG A 129 -5.89 -11.05 17.64
C ARG A 129 -5.56 -10.69 19.10
N LYS A 130 -4.75 -9.63 19.26
CA LYS A 130 -4.32 -9.04 20.53
C LYS A 130 -3.52 -10.00 21.43
N LYS A 131 -2.95 -11.08 20.88
CA LYS A 131 -2.04 -11.98 21.59
C LYS A 131 -0.63 -11.86 21.02
N TRP A 132 0.36 -12.04 21.87
CA TRP A 132 1.74 -12.21 21.43
C TRP A 132 1.86 -13.56 20.73
N ALA A 133 2.49 -13.57 19.56
CA ALA A 133 2.89 -14.76 18.86
C ALA A 133 4.25 -14.54 18.19
N THR A 134 5.04 -15.60 18.10
CA THR A 134 6.26 -15.63 17.30
C THR A 134 5.85 -15.82 15.84
N PRO A 135 6.07 -14.82 14.97
CA PRO A 135 5.57 -14.89 13.61
C PRO A 135 6.36 -15.94 12.80
N SER A 136 5.68 -16.57 11.85
CA SER A 136 6.29 -17.60 10.98
C SER A 136 7.24 -17.03 9.94
N ALA A 137 7.06 -15.74 9.63
CA ALA A 137 7.92 -14.90 8.81
C ALA A 137 8.25 -13.61 9.58
N ASP A 138 9.33 -12.94 9.23
CA ASP A 138 9.70 -11.70 9.92
C ASP A 138 8.57 -10.65 9.80
N PRO A 139 8.18 -10.01 10.92
CA PRO A 139 6.98 -9.19 10.98
C PRO A 139 7.11 -7.86 10.24
N PHE A 140 8.36 -7.43 10.04
CA PHE A 140 8.74 -6.25 9.29
C PHE A 140 9.72 -6.62 8.17
N PRO A 141 9.63 -6.05 6.95
CA PRO A 141 10.39 -6.55 5.78
C PRO A 141 11.89 -6.21 5.77
N VAL A 142 12.39 -5.49 6.77
CA VAL A 142 13.82 -5.21 6.95
C VAL A 142 14.22 -5.62 8.36
N GLU A 143 15.42 -6.20 8.48
CA GLU A 143 16.00 -6.57 9.78
C GLU A 143 16.10 -5.28 10.59
N LEU A 144 15.56 -5.23 11.81
CA LEU A 144 15.62 -4.00 12.60
C LEU A 144 16.94 -3.95 13.36
N THR A 145 17.15 -4.99 14.16
CA THR A 145 18.38 -5.20 14.91
C THR A 145 19.52 -5.49 13.92
N GLY A 146 20.66 -4.81 14.04
CA GLY A 146 21.78 -4.97 13.09
C GLY A 146 21.71 -4.13 11.81
N ASN A 147 20.60 -3.42 11.53
CA ASN A 147 20.54 -2.37 10.49
C ASN A 147 20.36 -0.97 11.08
N PHE A 148 19.57 -0.83 12.16
CA PHE A 148 19.14 0.47 12.69
C PHE A 148 19.57 0.73 14.14
N ASP A 149 20.32 -0.16 14.76
CA ASP A 149 20.96 0.12 16.05
C ASP A 149 22.01 1.26 15.88
N PRO A 150 22.35 1.97 16.97
CA PRO A 150 23.26 3.11 16.90
C PRO A 150 24.60 2.79 16.21
N GLY A 151 25.18 1.61 16.49
CA GLY A 151 26.45 1.16 15.92
C GLY A 151 26.37 0.90 14.42
N SER A 152 25.32 0.22 13.96
CA SER A 152 25.10 -0.06 12.53
C SER A 152 24.87 1.21 11.71
N LEU A 153 24.12 2.18 12.26
CA LEU A 153 23.92 3.48 11.62
C LEU A 153 25.22 4.31 11.56
N ALA A 154 26.02 4.30 12.62
CA ALA A 154 27.34 4.95 12.62
C ALA A 154 28.25 4.34 11.54
N HIS A 155 28.25 3.01 11.40
CA HIS A 155 29.02 2.31 10.37
C HIS A 155 28.57 2.68 8.96
N LEU A 156 27.25 2.72 8.69
CA LEU A 156 26.70 3.19 7.42
C LEU A 156 27.20 4.60 7.09
N LEU A 157 27.12 5.54 8.04
CA LEU A 157 27.57 6.91 7.79
C LEU A 157 29.06 7.00 7.51
N ALA A 158 29.89 6.22 8.19
CA ALA A 158 31.31 6.14 7.90
C ALA A 158 31.56 5.66 6.45
N GLN A 159 30.85 4.62 5.99
CA GLN A 159 30.94 4.15 4.60
C GLN A 159 30.51 5.21 3.59
N VAL A 160 29.41 5.91 3.85
CA VAL A 160 28.90 6.98 2.97
C VAL A 160 29.85 8.18 2.97
N ARG A 161 30.49 8.52 4.09
CA ARG A 161 31.53 9.55 4.15
C ARG A 161 32.74 9.18 3.29
N ASP A 162 33.20 7.93 3.40
CA ASP A 162 34.47 7.50 2.79
C ASP A 162 34.34 7.20 1.28
N HIS A 163 33.14 6.87 0.81
CA HIS A 163 32.90 6.45 -0.58
C HIS A 163 31.79 7.21 -1.30
N GLY A 164 31.05 8.05 -0.59
CA GLY A 164 29.90 8.73 -1.15
C GLY A 164 30.27 9.94 -2.00
N THR A 165 29.28 10.39 -2.76
CA THR A 165 29.33 11.62 -3.54
C THR A 165 28.37 12.62 -2.94
N VAL A 166 28.77 13.89 -2.91
CA VAL A 166 27.94 14.96 -2.36
C VAL A 166 26.68 15.12 -3.19
N MET A 167 25.54 15.04 -2.51
CA MET A 167 24.25 15.38 -3.08
C MET A 167 24.08 16.90 -2.98
N PRO A 168 23.73 17.60 -4.07
CA PRO A 168 23.33 18.99 -3.97
C PRO A 168 22.02 19.06 -3.18
N VAL A 169 22.14 19.30 -1.87
CA VAL A 169 21.01 19.59 -0.99
C VAL A 169 20.96 21.10 -0.86
N GLU A 170 20.07 21.71 -1.63
CA GLU A 170 19.87 23.17 -1.61
C GLU A 170 18.91 23.59 -0.49
N ASP A 171 18.25 22.62 0.12
CA ASP A 171 17.07 22.82 0.94
C ASP A 171 17.25 22.33 2.38
N PRO A 172 16.72 23.07 3.38
CA PRO A 172 16.65 22.55 4.73
C PRO A 172 15.69 21.35 4.80
N PHE A 173 16.03 20.36 5.63
CA PHE A 173 15.18 19.22 5.96
C PHE A 173 14.50 19.47 7.30
N ARG A 174 13.16 19.53 7.32
CA ARG A 174 12.37 19.86 8.52
C ARG A 174 12.84 21.16 9.19
N GLY A 175 13.11 22.18 8.37
CA GLY A 175 13.60 23.48 8.83
C GLY A 175 15.06 23.53 9.28
N ARG A 176 15.80 22.41 9.25
CA ARG A 176 17.22 22.34 9.63
C ARG A 176 18.10 22.30 8.39
N ARG A 177 19.23 23.02 8.41
CA ARG A 177 20.22 22.92 7.33
C ARG A 177 20.86 21.54 7.34
N VAL A 178 20.94 20.93 6.15
CA VAL A 178 21.46 19.58 5.97
C VAL A 178 22.52 19.51 4.88
N ALA A 179 23.43 18.55 5.02
CA ALA A 179 24.29 18.07 3.97
C ALA A 179 23.83 16.67 3.59
N GLY A 180 23.90 16.36 2.30
CA GLY A 180 23.54 15.05 1.79
C GLY A 180 24.68 14.41 1.03
N MET A 181 24.80 13.09 1.15
CA MET A 181 25.70 12.29 0.34
C MET A 181 24.97 11.05 -0.15
N THR A 182 25.42 10.54 -1.29
CA THR A 182 24.90 9.30 -1.88
C THR A 182 26.00 8.29 -2.14
N TRP A 183 25.73 7.02 -1.89
CA TRP A 183 26.64 5.92 -2.14
C TRP A 183 25.86 4.65 -2.46
N ASN A 184 26.19 3.94 -3.54
CA ASN A 184 25.52 2.69 -3.94
C ASN A 184 23.97 2.76 -3.98
N GLY A 185 23.41 3.88 -4.43
CA GLY A 185 21.96 4.10 -4.48
C GLY A 185 21.32 4.49 -3.15
N TRP A 186 22.10 4.52 -2.06
CA TRP A 186 21.69 5.08 -0.77
C TRP A 186 21.95 6.57 -0.73
N SER A 187 21.06 7.27 -0.06
CA SER A 187 21.16 8.70 0.20
C SER A 187 21.04 8.91 1.70
N VAL A 188 21.89 9.75 2.27
CA VAL A 188 21.84 10.14 3.69
C VAL A 188 21.76 11.66 3.79
N LEU A 189 21.06 12.15 4.80
CA LEU A 189 20.98 13.56 5.16
C LEU A 189 21.38 13.71 6.63
N VAL A 190 22.36 14.57 6.88
CA VAL A 190 22.82 14.95 8.22
C VAL A 190 22.68 16.44 8.42
N THR A 191 22.39 16.87 9.63
CA THR A 191 22.36 18.31 9.93
C THR A 191 23.76 18.90 9.88
N THR A 192 23.90 20.10 9.31
CA THR A 192 25.18 20.82 9.30
C THR A 192 25.39 21.66 10.56
N GLU A 193 24.31 21.91 11.30
CA GLU A 193 24.32 22.62 12.57
C GLU A 193 24.70 21.67 13.71
N SER A 194 25.54 22.16 14.63
CA SER A 194 25.93 21.41 15.82
C SER A 194 24.78 21.38 16.84
N PRO A 195 24.51 20.22 17.47
CA PRO A 195 25.17 18.95 17.21
C PRO A 195 24.67 18.30 15.91
N GLN A 196 25.62 17.78 15.11
CA GLN A 196 25.33 17.11 13.85
C GLN A 196 24.61 15.78 14.12
N THR A 197 23.54 15.52 13.37
CA THR A 197 22.66 14.37 13.58
C THR A 197 22.22 13.81 12.25
N LEU A 198 22.14 12.48 12.15
CA LEU A 198 21.46 11.81 11.06
C LEU A 198 19.97 12.12 11.17
N VAL A 199 19.39 12.68 10.12
CA VAL A 199 17.95 13.02 10.11
C VAL A 199 17.17 12.18 9.11
N TRP A 200 17.85 11.65 8.08
CA TRP A 200 17.22 10.78 7.11
C TRP A 200 18.24 9.90 6.38
N LEU A 201 17.82 8.69 6.04
CA LEU A 201 18.49 7.86 5.05
C LEU A 201 17.45 7.12 4.19
N GLY A 202 17.80 6.80 2.96
CA GLY A 202 16.94 5.99 2.11
C GLY A 202 17.68 5.38 0.93
N GLY A 203 17.25 4.20 0.53
CA GLY A 203 17.89 3.47 -0.55
C GLY A 203 17.17 2.18 -0.92
N PRO A 204 17.59 1.54 -2.03
CA PRO A 204 17.06 0.25 -2.43
C PRO A 204 17.52 -0.84 -1.46
N ILE A 205 16.61 -1.77 -1.17
CA ILE A 205 16.97 -2.95 -0.37
C ILE A 205 17.56 -3.99 -1.31
N THR A 206 18.84 -4.32 -1.10
CA THR A 206 19.58 -5.28 -1.91
C THR A 206 20.37 -6.22 -1.03
N ARG A 207 20.71 -7.41 -1.54
CA ARG A 207 21.48 -8.42 -0.78
C ARG A 207 22.85 -7.94 -0.31
N SER A 208 23.49 -7.09 -1.11
CA SER A 208 24.80 -6.50 -0.82
C SER A 208 24.68 -5.06 -0.32
N GLY A 209 23.45 -4.60 -0.06
CA GLY A 209 23.19 -3.27 0.46
C GLY A 209 23.57 -3.19 1.94
N PRO A 210 23.80 -1.97 2.44
CA PRO A 210 24.09 -1.75 3.85
C PRO A 210 22.90 -2.07 4.76
N ILE A 211 21.66 -1.99 4.24
CA ILE A 211 20.46 -2.46 4.93
C ILE A 211 20.05 -3.80 4.37
N LYS A 212 20.03 -4.79 5.24
CA LYS A 212 19.70 -6.16 4.89
C LYS A 212 18.18 -6.38 4.90
N PRO A 213 17.61 -6.96 3.83
CA PRO A 213 16.26 -7.51 3.91
C PRO A 213 16.26 -8.66 4.90
N VAL A 214 15.11 -8.89 5.52
CA VAL A 214 14.87 -10.14 6.24
C VAL A 214 14.91 -11.36 5.32
N SER A 215 15.03 -12.55 5.91
CA SER A 215 15.38 -13.77 5.18
C SER A 215 14.37 -14.20 4.09
N TRP A 216 13.08 -13.90 4.26
CA TRP A 216 12.03 -14.14 3.26
C TRP A 216 11.88 -12.99 2.25
N ALA A 217 12.22 -11.75 2.64
CA ALA A 217 12.21 -10.58 1.76
C ALA A 217 13.47 -10.50 0.87
N ARG A 218 14.29 -11.56 0.83
CA ARG A 218 15.49 -11.64 -0.01
C ARG A 218 15.09 -11.37 -1.46
N PRO A 219 15.49 -10.22 -2.05
CA PRO A 219 15.33 -10.02 -3.48
C PRO A 219 16.02 -11.20 -4.16
N GLN A 220 15.35 -11.91 -5.07
CA GLN A 220 16.02 -12.97 -5.81
C GLN A 220 17.24 -12.35 -6.53
N ALA A 221 18.33 -13.13 -6.62
CA ALA A 221 19.50 -12.70 -7.37
C ALA A 221 19.13 -12.62 -8.85
N GLY A 222 18.59 -11.48 -9.27
CA GLY A 222 18.53 -11.12 -10.68
C GLY A 222 19.94 -11.18 -11.28
N PRO A 223 20.06 -11.36 -12.60
CA PRO A 223 21.36 -11.44 -13.26
C PRO A 223 22.26 -10.29 -12.79
N ARG A 224 23.48 -10.67 -12.38
CA ARG A 224 24.52 -9.80 -11.84
C ARG A 224 24.60 -8.48 -12.62
N SER A 225 24.54 -7.38 -11.86
CA SER A 225 25.06 -6.07 -12.22
C SER A 225 24.61 -5.52 -13.58
N ALA A 226 23.57 -4.68 -13.54
CA ALA A 226 23.80 -3.37 -14.17
C ALA A 226 24.97 -2.76 -13.39
N THR A 227 26.14 -2.69 -14.02
CA THR A 227 27.29 -1.94 -13.50
C THR A 227 26.78 -0.60 -12.96
N PRO A 228 27.14 -0.15 -11.74
CA PRO A 228 26.88 1.22 -11.35
C PRO A 228 27.53 2.06 -12.44
N THR A 229 26.73 2.74 -13.27
CA THR A 229 27.33 3.63 -14.25
C THR A 229 27.84 4.78 -13.42
N ALA A 230 29.12 4.72 -13.09
CA ALA A 230 29.84 5.82 -12.51
C ALA A 230 29.55 7.07 -13.34
N PHE A 231 29.19 8.15 -12.65
CA PHE A 231 29.25 9.48 -13.24
C PHE A 231 30.70 9.74 -13.64
N HIS A 232 31.04 9.51 -14.92
CA HIS A 232 32.16 10.20 -15.52
C HIS A 232 31.61 11.52 -16.06
N PRO A 233 32.10 12.69 -15.60
CA PRO A 233 31.84 13.93 -16.32
C PRO A 233 32.49 13.80 -17.69
N THR A 234 31.71 13.52 -18.74
CA THR A 234 32.17 13.74 -20.09
C THR A 234 32.36 15.24 -20.25
N SER A 235 33.62 15.66 -20.35
CA SER A 235 33.94 17.04 -20.72
C SER A 235 33.36 17.28 -22.12
N ALA A 236 32.20 17.93 -22.18
CA ALA A 236 31.69 18.44 -23.43
C ALA A 236 32.66 19.54 -23.89
N TYR A 237 33.19 19.31 -25.09
CA TYR A 237 34.11 20.16 -25.82
C TYR A 237 33.76 21.66 -25.72
N ALA A 238 34.79 22.46 -25.48
CA ALA A 238 34.76 23.91 -25.43
C ALA A 238 34.19 24.51 -26.72
N GLY A 239 33.17 25.37 -26.63
CA GLY A 239 32.70 26.10 -27.81
C GLY A 239 31.41 26.92 -27.69
N SER A 240 30.70 26.96 -26.56
CA SER A 240 29.50 27.79 -26.42
C SER A 240 29.51 28.65 -25.15
N PRO A 241 29.29 29.98 -25.26
CA PRO A 241 29.31 30.90 -24.12
C PRO A 241 28.01 30.91 -23.31
N ARG A 242 27.24 29.81 -23.31
CA ARG A 242 26.08 29.66 -22.42
C ARG A 242 26.49 28.76 -21.26
N PRO A 243 26.21 29.13 -19.99
CA PRO A 243 26.44 28.22 -18.88
C PRO A 243 25.66 26.94 -19.14
N ALA A 244 26.37 25.84 -19.31
CA ALA A 244 25.78 24.52 -19.43
C ALA A 244 24.96 24.28 -18.17
N ARG A 245 23.63 24.33 -18.31
CA ARG A 245 22.74 23.82 -17.27
C ARG A 245 23.07 22.34 -17.12
N TYR A 246 23.56 21.94 -15.96
CA TYR A 246 23.67 20.55 -15.56
C TYR A 246 22.27 19.94 -15.65
N ALA A 247 21.93 19.37 -16.79
CA ALA A 247 20.80 18.47 -16.90
C ALA A 247 21.26 17.18 -16.24
N LEU A 248 20.87 16.98 -14.98
CA LEU A 248 20.91 15.67 -14.35
C LEU A 248 20.08 14.74 -15.25
N ALA A 249 20.74 13.83 -15.96
CA ALA A 249 20.04 12.71 -16.56
C ALA A 249 19.43 11.90 -15.41
N PRO A 250 18.14 11.54 -15.46
CA PRO A 250 17.53 10.74 -14.41
C PRO A 250 18.29 9.42 -14.32
N VAL A 251 18.91 9.20 -13.16
CA VAL A 251 19.45 7.89 -12.78
C VAL A 251 18.29 6.90 -12.87
N ALA A 252 18.51 5.76 -13.53
CA ALA A 252 17.56 4.66 -13.50
C ALA A 252 17.37 4.29 -12.03
N VAL A 253 16.22 4.66 -11.46
CA VAL A 253 15.94 4.36 -10.07
C VAL A 253 15.86 2.84 -9.95
N PRO A 254 16.63 2.21 -9.05
CA PRO A 254 16.45 0.79 -8.78
C PRO A 254 14.99 0.55 -8.44
N GLN A 255 14.40 -0.46 -9.10
CA GLN A 255 13.04 -0.87 -8.80
C GLN A 255 12.94 -1.30 -7.34
N PRO A 256 11.78 -1.13 -6.68
CA PRO A 256 11.62 -1.58 -5.31
C PRO A 256 11.98 -3.08 -5.17
N PRO A 257 12.31 -3.54 -3.95
CA PRO A 257 12.00 -2.91 -2.65
C PRO A 257 12.90 -1.73 -2.26
N TYR A 258 12.36 -0.77 -1.50
CA TYR A 258 13.06 0.44 -1.04
C TYR A 258 12.68 0.75 0.41
N VAL A 259 13.61 1.34 1.16
CA VAL A 259 13.37 1.82 2.52
C VAL A 259 13.74 3.29 2.66
N SER A 260 12.96 3.99 3.47
CA SER A 260 13.18 5.38 3.83
C SER A 260 13.03 5.51 5.34
N VAL A 261 14.02 6.11 6.00
CA VAL A 261 14.11 6.11 7.46
C VAL A 261 14.36 7.53 7.93
N THR A 262 13.54 8.00 8.85
CA THR A 262 13.83 9.18 9.65
C THR A 262 14.46 8.72 10.96
N VAL A 263 15.59 9.32 11.31
CA VAL A 263 16.30 9.04 12.56
C VAL A 263 16.10 10.20 13.51
N ASN A 264 15.75 9.89 14.76
CA ASN A 264 15.55 10.85 15.84
C ASN A 264 16.37 10.42 17.06
N ASP A 265 16.74 11.39 17.88
CA ASP A 265 17.33 11.09 19.19
C ASP A 265 16.31 10.32 20.05
N ALA A 266 16.75 9.22 20.66
CA ALA A 266 15.94 8.50 21.63
C ALA A 266 15.82 9.32 22.93
N PRO A 267 14.68 9.27 23.64
CA PRO A 267 14.55 9.93 24.94
C PRO A 267 15.49 9.31 25.99
N ASP A 268 15.85 10.10 27.00
CA ASP A 268 16.66 9.60 28.13
C ASP A 268 16.00 8.37 28.77
N GLY A 269 16.80 7.33 29.01
CA GLY A 269 16.31 6.06 29.57
C GLY A 269 15.59 5.14 28.56
N ALA A 270 15.65 5.46 27.26
CA ALA A 270 15.10 4.62 26.20
C ALA A 270 15.69 3.20 26.22
N ALA A 271 17.02 3.05 26.30
CA ALA A 271 17.70 1.75 26.31
C ALA A 271 17.12 0.80 27.38
N GLN A 272 17.07 1.24 28.65
CA GLN A 272 16.52 0.39 29.72
C GLN A 272 15.01 0.13 29.57
N SER A 273 14.29 0.99 28.85
CA SER A 273 12.87 0.79 28.57
C SER A 273 12.66 -0.25 27.47
N VAL A 274 13.49 -0.25 26.42
CA VAL A 274 13.53 -1.28 25.38
C VAL A 274 13.84 -2.64 26.01
N GLN A 275 14.95 -2.76 26.75
CA GLN A 275 15.37 -4.00 27.42
C GLN A 275 14.24 -4.61 28.28
N ARG A 276 13.56 -3.78 29.10
CA ARG A 276 12.44 -4.24 29.94
C ARG A 276 11.24 -4.69 29.12
N ALA A 277 10.91 -3.99 28.04
CA ALA A 277 9.79 -4.36 27.17
C ALA A 277 10.05 -5.71 26.49
N VAL A 278 11.27 -5.91 26.00
CA VAL A 278 11.69 -7.14 25.33
C VAL A 278 11.76 -8.31 26.32
N ALA A 279 12.40 -8.16 27.47
CA ALA A 279 12.49 -9.21 28.50
C ALA A 279 11.13 -9.63 29.09
N LYS A 280 10.10 -8.79 29.00
CA LYS A 280 8.73 -9.14 29.43
C LYS A 280 8.05 -10.15 28.49
N VAL A 281 8.50 -10.24 27.25
CA VAL A 281 7.82 -11.02 26.20
C VAL A 281 8.72 -12.14 25.66
N LEU A 282 10.02 -11.89 25.48
CA LEU A 282 10.96 -12.85 24.92
C LEU A 282 11.76 -13.55 26.05
N PRO A 283 11.64 -14.88 26.21
CA PRO A 283 12.33 -15.63 27.26
C PRO A 283 13.85 -15.51 27.21
N GLU A 284 14.44 -15.49 26.01
CA GLU A 284 15.89 -15.46 25.85
C GLU A 284 16.50 -14.15 26.36
N ALA A 285 15.88 -13.01 26.01
CA ALA A 285 16.30 -11.71 26.51
C ALA A 285 16.21 -11.60 28.05
N ALA A 286 15.17 -12.19 28.66
CA ALA A 286 15.03 -12.21 30.11
C ALA A 286 16.17 -12.95 30.81
N ARG A 287 16.66 -14.06 30.22
CA ARG A 287 17.80 -14.82 30.74
C ARG A 287 19.08 -13.99 30.71
N SER A 288 19.34 -13.29 29.62
CA SER A 288 20.49 -12.38 29.49
C SER A 288 20.45 -11.26 30.52
N GLY A 289 19.25 -10.72 30.81
CA GLY A 289 19.05 -9.64 31.77
C GLY A 289 18.89 -10.06 33.24
N GLY A 290 18.99 -11.35 33.57
CA GLY A 290 18.81 -11.87 34.93
C GLY A 290 17.39 -11.74 35.49
N LEU A 291 16.37 -11.57 34.62
CA LEU A 291 14.97 -11.52 34.99
C LEU A 291 14.31 -12.92 34.90
N PRO A 292 13.24 -13.19 35.67
CA PRO A 292 12.46 -14.40 35.48
C PRO A 292 11.95 -14.50 34.04
N ALA A 293 12.21 -15.63 33.39
CA ALA A 293 11.80 -15.82 32.00
C ALA A 293 10.26 -15.86 31.88
N PRO A 294 9.65 -15.06 30.99
CA PRO A 294 8.23 -15.17 30.66
C PRO A 294 7.90 -16.52 30.00
N GLU A 295 6.60 -16.82 29.89
CA GLU A 295 6.13 -17.89 29.01
C GLU A 295 6.46 -17.55 27.55
N GLU A 296 6.94 -18.53 26.80
CA GLU A 296 7.29 -18.35 25.40
C GLU A 296 6.04 -18.04 24.57
N PRO A 297 6.03 -16.96 23.77
CA PRO A 297 4.93 -16.70 22.85
C PRO A 297 4.76 -17.91 21.91
N PRO A 298 3.52 -18.38 21.67
CA PRO A 298 3.29 -19.48 20.76
C PRO A 298 3.76 -19.11 19.36
N VAL A 299 4.32 -20.07 18.63
CA VAL A 299 4.59 -19.92 17.19
C VAL A 299 3.25 -19.74 16.48
N GLU A 300 3.15 -18.76 15.61
CA GLU A 300 1.95 -18.38 14.85
C GLU A 300 1.18 -19.62 14.35
N GLY A 301 1.83 -20.47 13.55
CA GLY A 301 1.22 -21.68 12.98
C GLY A 301 0.68 -22.70 14.00
N SER A 302 1.11 -22.66 15.26
CA SER A 302 0.59 -23.52 16.33
C SER A 302 -0.74 -23.03 16.93
N VAL A 303 -1.12 -21.77 16.67
CA VAL A 303 -2.35 -21.18 17.17
C VAL A 303 -3.51 -21.54 16.24
N LEU A 304 -4.03 -22.75 16.43
CA LEU A 304 -5.16 -23.22 15.62
C LEU A 304 -6.47 -22.48 15.99
N PRO A 305 -7.26 -22.06 15.00
CA PRO A 305 -8.58 -21.52 15.26
C PRO A 305 -9.47 -22.63 15.84
N LYS A 306 -10.21 -22.29 16.90
CA LYS A 306 -11.19 -23.21 17.49
C LYS A 306 -12.50 -23.06 16.72
N LEU A 307 -12.80 -24.00 15.83
CA LEU A 307 -13.97 -23.93 14.95
C LEU A 307 -14.82 -25.20 15.07
N PRO A 308 -16.15 -25.09 14.97
CA PRO A 308 -16.98 -26.26 14.74
C PRO A 308 -16.79 -26.77 13.30
N HIS A 309 -16.98 -28.06 13.07
CA HIS A 309 -16.96 -28.67 11.75
C HIS A 309 -18.09 -29.69 11.71
N PHE A 310 -18.95 -29.65 10.69
CA PHE A 310 -20.16 -30.47 10.67
C PHE A 310 -20.17 -31.43 9.50
N GLU A 311 -20.31 -32.72 9.80
CA GLU A 311 -20.56 -33.77 8.82
C GLU A 311 -22.03 -34.18 8.84
N THR A 312 -22.56 -34.52 7.67
CA THR A 312 -23.95 -34.96 7.52
C THR A 312 -24.05 -36.34 6.91
N THR A 313 -24.91 -37.16 7.48
CA THR A 313 -25.33 -38.44 6.89
C THR A 313 -26.83 -38.45 6.68
N VAL A 314 -27.24 -38.89 5.49
CA VAL A 314 -28.64 -39.04 5.09
C VAL A 314 -28.99 -40.52 5.12
N ASN A 315 -30.10 -40.89 5.77
CA ASN A 315 -30.48 -42.29 5.95
C ASN A 315 -31.32 -42.89 4.81
N ALA A 316 -31.52 -42.15 3.71
CA ALA A 316 -32.35 -42.55 2.59
C ALA A 316 -31.64 -42.29 1.26
N THR A 317 -31.72 -43.26 0.35
CA THR A 317 -31.13 -43.16 -1.00
C THR A 317 -32.18 -43.23 -2.10
N ASN A 318 -33.36 -43.79 -1.82
CA ASN A 318 -34.48 -43.90 -2.75
C ASN A 318 -35.82 -43.78 -2.01
N CYS A 319 -36.91 -43.58 -2.77
CA CYS A 319 -38.27 -43.63 -2.23
C CYS A 319 -39.14 -44.62 -3.01
N THR A 320 -39.70 -45.61 -2.31
CA THR A 320 -40.50 -46.70 -2.90
C THR A 320 -41.92 -46.79 -2.32
N THR A 321 -42.19 -46.11 -1.20
CA THR A 321 -43.50 -46.06 -0.53
C THR A 321 -44.32 -44.87 -1.01
N PRO A 322 -45.66 -44.84 -0.81
CA PRO A 322 -46.49 -43.68 -1.16
C PRO A 322 -46.10 -42.38 -0.41
N THR A 323 -45.53 -42.53 0.78
CA THR A 323 -44.96 -41.45 1.60
C THR A 323 -43.50 -41.77 1.86
N CYS A 324 -42.61 -40.89 1.42
CA CYS A 324 -41.18 -40.99 1.63
C CYS A 324 -40.83 -40.42 3.00
N ARG A 325 -39.88 -41.04 3.71
CA ARG A 325 -39.40 -40.59 5.02
C ARG A 325 -37.88 -40.61 5.07
N TRP A 326 -37.28 -39.55 5.59
CA TRP A 326 -35.83 -39.46 5.73
C TRP A 326 -35.44 -38.59 6.94
N THR A 327 -34.21 -38.75 7.39
CA THR A 327 -33.59 -37.99 8.48
C THR A 327 -32.18 -37.61 8.08
N VAL A 328 -31.69 -36.53 8.69
CA VAL A 328 -30.29 -36.11 8.58
C VAL A 328 -29.67 -36.19 9.96
N THR A 329 -28.55 -36.91 10.07
CA THR A 329 -27.71 -36.91 11.27
C THR A 329 -26.56 -35.94 11.05
N VAL A 330 -26.36 -35.03 12.00
CA VAL A 330 -25.29 -34.03 11.98
C VAL A 330 -24.32 -34.34 13.10
N THR A 331 -23.04 -34.45 12.79
CA THR A 331 -21.96 -34.66 13.75
C THR A 331 -21.04 -33.46 13.76
N ASN A 332 -20.73 -32.90 14.92
CA ASN A 332 -19.69 -31.89 15.04
C ASN A 332 -18.33 -32.57 15.20
N THR A 333 -17.56 -32.67 14.13
CA THR A 333 -16.19 -33.22 14.11
C THR A 333 -15.12 -32.16 14.37
N GLY A 334 -15.52 -30.91 14.67
CA GLY A 334 -14.61 -29.79 14.93
C GLY A 334 -14.06 -29.73 16.36
N THR A 335 -13.35 -28.65 16.66
CA THR A 335 -12.67 -28.43 17.96
C THR A 335 -13.39 -27.41 18.86
N ALA A 336 -14.47 -26.79 18.36
CA ALA A 336 -15.32 -25.90 19.13
C ALA A 336 -16.79 -26.33 19.06
N ALA A 337 -17.55 -25.92 20.08
CA ALA A 337 -19.00 -26.02 20.02
C ALA A 337 -19.55 -25.11 18.92
N GLY A 338 -20.61 -25.54 18.25
CA GLY A 338 -21.24 -24.71 17.22
C GLY A 338 -22.72 -24.99 17.08
N ARG A 339 -23.49 -23.95 16.77
CA ARG A 339 -24.90 -24.02 16.41
C ARG A 339 -25.02 -24.57 15.00
N ALA A 340 -25.93 -25.50 14.80
CA ALA A 340 -26.20 -26.09 13.50
C ALA A 340 -27.70 -26.08 13.19
N SER A 341 -28.01 -25.91 11.91
CA SER A 341 -29.33 -26.11 11.32
C SER A 341 -29.16 -26.86 10.00
N VAL A 342 -30.01 -27.85 9.75
CA VAL A 342 -30.05 -28.59 8.49
C VAL A 342 -30.92 -27.83 7.50
N VAL A 343 -30.40 -27.56 6.31
CA VAL A 343 -31.15 -27.09 5.15
C VAL A 343 -31.39 -28.29 4.24
N ALA A 344 -32.63 -28.80 4.23
CA ALA A 344 -33.01 -30.06 3.60
C ALA A 344 -33.96 -29.82 2.42
N THR A 345 -33.66 -30.44 1.28
CA THR A 345 -34.45 -30.37 0.04
C THR A 345 -34.54 -31.74 -0.62
N VAL A 346 -35.67 -32.03 -1.28
CA VAL A 346 -35.79 -33.22 -2.14
C VAL A 346 -36.36 -32.83 -3.49
N SER A 347 -35.64 -33.16 -4.56
CA SER A 347 -36.07 -32.88 -5.93
C SER A 347 -36.33 -34.17 -6.71
N PRO A 348 -37.53 -34.35 -7.30
CA PRO A 348 -38.78 -33.64 -7.02
C PRO A 348 -39.39 -34.09 -5.67
N GLY A 349 -40.18 -33.23 -5.02
CA GLY A 349 -41.14 -33.67 -4.00
C GLY A 349 -41.16 -32.93 -2.66
N MET A 350 -40.08 -32.27 -2.25
CA MET A 350 -40.06 -31.49 -1.00
C MET A 350 -39.40 -30.13 -1.20
N PRO A 351 -40.11 -29.01 -0.93
CA PRO A 351 -39.47 -27.69 -0.94
C PRO A 351 -38.42 -27.61 0.18
N THR A 352 -37.46 -26.70 0.01
CA THR A 352 -36.41 -26.46 1.01
C THR A 352 -36.99 -26.18 2.39
N ARG A 353 -36.48 -26.88 3.41
CA ARG A 353 -36.82 -26.68 4.83
C ARG A 353 -35.55 -26.46 5.65
N THR A 354 -35.62 -25.58 6.64
CA THR A 354 -34.54 -25.37 7.61
C THR A 354 -34.96 -25.88 8.98
N ILE A 355 -34.16 -26.78 9.55
CA ILE A 355 -34.44 -27.44 10.83
C ILE A 355 -33.28 -27.16 11.78
N SER A 356 -33.56 -26.50 12.92
CA SER A 356 -32.53 -26.26 13.93
C SER A 356 -32.15 -27.56 14.64
N ILE A 357 -30.84 -27.82 14.73
CA ILE A 357 -30.26 -28.93 15.50
C ILE A 357 -29.79 -28.41 16.87
N GLY A 358 -29.67 -27.09 17.07
CA GLY A 358 -29.13 -26.48 18.29
C GLY A 358 -27.60 -26.45 18.30
N THR A 359 -26.99 -26.24 19.47
CA THR A 359 -25.53 -26.30 19.65
C THR A 359 -25.07 -27.74 19.82
N LEU A 360 -24.04 -28.14 19.08
CA LEU A 360 -23.34 -29.42 19.20
C LEU A 360 -21.93 -29.19 19.75
N GLN A 361 -21.54 -29.93 20.78
CA GLN A 361 -20.17 -29.98 21.27
C GLN A 361 -19.26 -30.77 20.32
N PRO A 362 -17.92 -30.60 20.38
CA PRO A 362 -16.98 -31.47 19.69
C PRO A 362 -17.27 -32.96 19.94
N GLY A 363 -17.40 -33.75 18.87
CA GLY A 363 -17.75 -35.17 18.88
C GLY A 363 -19.25 -35.47 19.05
N GLU A 364 -20.10 -34.47 19.29
CA GLU A 364 -21.54 -34.69 19.47
C GLU A 364 -22.26 -34.88 18.14
N SER A 365 -23.19 -35.85 18.09
CA SER A 365 -24.10 -36.06 16.96
C SER A 365 -25.56 -35.85 17.37
N ARG A 366 -26.36 -35.28 16.46
CA ARG A 366 -27.81 -35.15 16.65
C ARG A 366 -28.55 -35.34 15.33
N THR A 367 -29.67 -36.04 15.38
CA THR A 367 -30.49 -36.38 14.20
C THR A 367 -31.75 -35.52 14.17
N THR A 368 -32.12 -35.03 12.97
CA THR A 368 -33.39 -34.31 12.77
C THR A 368 -34.57 -35.20 13.13
N ALA A 369 -35.70 -34.59 13.53
CA ALA A 369 -36.98 -35.28 13.48
C ALA A 369 -37.24 -35.78 12.03
N PRO A 370 -37.90 -36.93 11.84
CA PRO A 370 -38.09 -37.46 10.50
C PRO A 370 -38.93 -36.55 9.61
N MET A 371 -38.41 -36.25 8.43
CA MET A 371 -39.06 -35.46 7.39
C MET A 371 -39.83 -36.37 6.44
N THR A 372 -40.99 -35.92 5.98
CA THR A 372 -41.86 -36.70 5.09
C THR A 372 -42.38 -35.89 3.92
N PHE A 373 -42.49 -36.53 2.75
CA PHE A 373 -43.11 -35.96 1.55
C PHE A 373 -43.80 -37.06 0.73
N ALA A 374 -44.71 -36.67 -0.16
CA ALA A 374 -45.42 -37.61 -1.03
C ALA A 374 -44.47 -38.13 -2.12
N ASN A 375 -44.56 -39.41 -2.46
CA ASN A 375 -43.77 -39.96 -3.55
C ASN A 375 -44.18 -39.32 -4.88
N PRO A 376 -43.25 -38.67 -5.61
CA PRO A 376 -43.54 -37.99 -6.87
C PRO A 376 -43.82 -38.97 -8.03
N ALA A 377 -43.62 -40.28 -7.84
CA ALA A 377 -43.88 -41.28 -8.85
C ALA A 377 -45.35 -41.28 -9.32
N PRO A 378 -45.61 -41.36 -10.64
CA PRO A 378 -46.95 -41.53 -11.16
C PRO A 378 -47.59 -42.79 -10.57
N ARG A 379 -48.78 -42.67 -9.97
CA ARG A 379 -49.54 -43.81 -9.45
C ARG A 379 -50.12 -44.61 -10.62
N VAL A 380 -49.42 -45.66 -11.05
CA VAL A 380 -49.96 -46.64 -12.01
C VAL A 380 -50.56 -47.79 -11.21
N ALA A 381 -51.83 -48.12 -11.46
CA ALA A 381 -52.51 -49.20 -10.76
C ALA A 381 -51.72 -50.53 -10.90
N GLY A 382 -51.35 -51.13 -9.76
CA GLY A 382 -50.68 -52.43 -9.70
C GLY A 382 -49.16 -52.42 -9.89
N ARG A 383 -48.48 -51.26 -9.96
CA ARG A 383 -47.00 -51.19 -10.03
C ARG A 383 -46.42 -50.15 -9.06
N THR A 384 -45.41 -50.53 -8.29
CA THR A 384 -44.53 -49.61 -7.55
C THR A 384 -43.54 -48.99 -8.54
N THR A 385 -43.83 -47.79 -9.03
CA THR A 385 -42.92 -47.01 -9.85
C THR A 385 -41.88 -46.33 -8.94
N GLN A 386 -40.61 -46.61 -9.18
CA GLN A 386 -39.51 -45.90 -8.53
C GLN A 386 -39.17 -44.67 -9.38
N VAL A 387 -39.16 -43.49 -8.75
CA VAL A 387 -38.58 -42.29 -9.36
C VAL A 387 -37.32 -41.97 -8.55
N PRO A 388 -36.15 -41.80 -9.20
CA PRO A 388 -34.98 -41.29 -8.53
C PRO A 388 -35.32 -39.91 -7.97
N VAL A 389 -35.11 -39.74 -6.67
CA VAL A 389 -35.28 -38.47 -5.96
C VAL A 389 -33.92 -38.09 -5.39
N ASP A 390 -33.53 -36.84 -5.60
CA ASP A 390 -32.27 -36.33 -5.10
C ASP A 390 -32.50 -35.72 -3.71
N TYR A 391 -31.97 -36.38 -2.69
CA TYR A 391 -31.95 -35.88 -1.32
C TYR A 391 -30.73 -34.97 -1.14
N THR A 392 -30.97 -33.71 -0.80
CA THR A 392 -29.89 -32.75 -0.51
C THR A 392 -30.03 -32.25 0.91
N ALA A 393 -28.96 -32.34 1.70
CA ALA A 393 -28.88 -31.82 3.05
C ALA A 393 -27.59 -31.04 3.22
N ASP A 394 -27.71 -29.76 3.56
CA ASP A 394 -26.58 -28.90 3.92
C ASP A 394 -26.66 -28.47 5.37
N ILE A 395 -25.53 -28.11 5.95
CA ILE A 395 -25.49 -27.47 7.27
C ILE A 395 -25.35 -25.97 7.14
N PHE A 396 -26.23 -25.27 7.84
CA PHE A 396 -26.05 -23.88 8.21
C PHE A 396 -25.57 -23.80 9.66
N SER A 397 -24.42 -23.17 9.87
CA SER A 397 -23.97 -22.78 11.20
C SER A 397 -23.73 -21.28 11.23
N PRO A 398 -24.40 -20.51 12.11
CA PRO A 398 -24.13 -19.08 12.23
C PRO A 398 -22.71 -18.79 12.73
N ASP A 399 -22.07 -19.78 13.38
CA ASP A 399 -20.70 -19.67 13.89
C ASP A 399 -19.66 -19.96 12.79
N LEU A 400 -20.07 -20.49 11.63
CA LEU A 400 -19.22 -20.64 10.43
C LEU A 400 -19.59 -19.70 9.30
N ALA A 401 -20.88 -19.38 9.16
CA ALA A 401 -21.42 -18.60 8.06
C ALA A 401 -21.67 -17.13 8.40
N GLY A 402 -21.42 -16.75 9.65
CA GLY A 402 -21.93 -15.50 10.21
C GLY A 402 -23.44 -15.55 10.46
N ALA A 403 -23.96 -14.47 11.03
CA ALA A 403 -25.29 -14.46 11.65
C ALA A 403 -26.51 -14.60 10.69
N SER A 404 -26.34 -14.69 9.36
CA SER A 404 -27.46 -14.56 8.41
C SER A 404 -27.66 -15.76 7.49
N ALA A 405 -28.57 -16.67 7.87
CA ALA A 405 -29.08 -17.74 6.99
C ALA A 405 -29.69 -17.20 5.68
N ALA A 406 -30.23 -15.98 5.72
CA ALA A 406 -30.77 -15.31 4.55
C ALA A 406 -29.70 -15.00 3.48
N VAL A 407 -28.47 -14.67 3.90
CA VAL A 407 -27.34 -14.44 2.99
C VAL A 407 -27.01 -15.71 2.22
N ILE A 408 -26.85 -16.84 2.93
CA ILE A 408 -26.54 -18.12 2.28
C ILE A 408 -27.64 -18.53 1.30
N ASN A 409 -28.91 -18.42 1.70
CA ASN A 409 -30.02 -18.77 0.81
C ASN A 409 -30.03 -17.90 -0.45
N ARG A 410 -29.71 -16.60 -0.33
CA ARG A 410 -29.53 -15.73 -1.50
C ARG A 410 -28.37 -16.18 -2.38
N LEU A 411 -27.20 -16.46 -1.80
CA LEU A 411 -26.03 -16.93 -2.55
C LEU A 411 -26.32 -18.22 -3.33
N ARG A 412 -26.99 -19.19 -2.69
CA ARG A 412 -27.42 -20.43 -3.36
C ARG A 412 -28.44 -20.18 -4.47
N SER A 413 -29.45 -19.32 -4.23
CA SER A 413 -30.42 -18.95 -5.26
C SER A 413 -29.79 -18.28 -6.48
N ARG A 414 -28.59 -17.72 -6.29
CA ARG A 414 -27.76 -17.09 -7.31
C ARG A 414 -26.76 -18.08 -7.95
N GLY A 415 -26.73 -19.35 -7.54
CA GLY A 415 -25.82 -20.37 -8.08
C GLY A 415 -24.39 -20.28 -7.56
N ILE A 416 -24.17 -19.66 -6.39
CA ILE A 416 -22.89 -19.72 -5.69
C ILE A 416 -22.91 -20.91 -4.72
N GLU A 417 -22.22 -21.98 -5.10
CA GLU A 417 -22.05 -23.18 -4.28
C GLU A 417 -20.88 -23.00 -3.31
N ILE A 418 -21.21 -22.95 -2.03
CA ILE A 418 -20.28 -22.70 -0.91
C ILE A 418 -19.26 -23.82 -0.66
N PRO A 419 -19.61 -25.14 -0.77
CA PRO A 419 -18.69 -26.22 -0.42
C PRO A 419 -17.42 -26.29 -1.28
N ASN A 420 -17.44 -25.69 -2.48
CA ASN A 420 -16.36 -25.77 -3.47
C ASN A 420 -15.34 -24.62 -3.37
N ALA A 421 -15.53 -23.68 -2.44
CA ALA A 421 -14.61 -22.56 -2.23
C ALA A 421 -13.59 -22.93 -1.14
N SER A 422 -12.33 -23.16 -1.51
CA SER A 422 -11.26 -23.54 -0.57
C SER A 422 -11.12 -22.55 0.59
N ILE A 423 -11.31 -21.26 0.32
CA ILE A 423 -11.25 -20.18 1.31
C ILE A 423 -12.33 -20.29 2.40
N LEU A 424 -13.54 -20.75 2.03
CA LEU A 424 -14.67 -20.90 2.96
C LEU A 424 -14.54 -22.14 3.83
N ASN A 425 -13.71 -23.11 3.41
CA ASN A 425 -13.46 -24.32 4.15
C ASN A 425 -12.37 -24.11 5.22
N ASN A 426 -11.32 -23.36 4.89
CA ASN A 426 -10.11 -23.26 5.74
C ASN A 426 -10.00 -22.00 6.60
N GLY A 427 -10.64 -20.88 6.21
CA GLY A 427 -10.55 -19.63 6.98
C GLY A 427 -11.20 -19.73 8.37
N ASP A 428 -10.82 -18.86 9.29
CA ASP A 428 -11.50 -18.75 10.59
C ASP A 428 -12.90 -18.08 10.50
N GLU A 429 -13.56 -17.90 11.64
CA GLU A 429 -14.89 -17.26 11.71
C GLU A 429 -14.90 -15.85 11.09
N VAL A 430 -13.85 -15.06 11.33
CA VAL A 430 -13.75 -13.67 10.85
C VAL A 430 -13.65 -13.67 9.33
N GLN A 431 -12.79 -14.53 8.80
CA GLN A 431 -12.55 -14.73 7.38
C GLN A 431 -13.81 -15.14 6.62
N LYS A 432 -14.47 -16.19 7.10
CA LYS A 432 -15.69 -16.71 6.48
C LYS A 432 -16.77 -15.65 6.45
N ALA A 433 -16.95 -14.91 7.55
CA ALA A 433 -17.92 -13.81 7.61
C ALA A 433 -17.62 -12.70 6.57
N ILE A 434 -16.34 -12.35 6.38
CA ILE A 434 -15.92 -11.39 5.35
C ILE A 434 -16.22 -11.93 3.95
N ALA A 435 -15.81 -13.17 3.65
CA ALA A 435 -16.00 -13.81 2.36
C ALA A 435 -17.48 -13.93 1.99
N TYR A 436 -18.35 -14.42 2.89
CA TYR A 436 -19.79 -14.54 2.62
C TYR A 436 -20.43 -13.18 2.34
N ARG A 437 -20.05 -12.15 3.10
CA ARG A 437 -20.58 -10.82 2.88
C ARG A 437 -20.11 -10.24 1.54
N ALA A 438 -18.84 -10.44 1.21
CA ALA A 438 -18.27 -10.02 -0.06
C ALA A 438 -19.00 -10.67 -1.25
N LEU A 439 -19.20 -11.99 -1.20
CA LEU A 439 -19.96 -12.72 -2.22
C LEU A 439 -21.39 -12.18 -2.36
N ASP A 440 -22.07 -11.89 -1.25
CA ASP A 440 -23.48 -11.45 -1.28
C ASP A 440 -23.65 -10.06 -1.89
N VAL A 441 -22.77 -9.11 -1.54
CA VAL A 441 -22.84 -7.75 -2.10
C VAL A 441 -22.41 -7.71 -3.56
N MET A 442 -21.40 -8.50 -3.95
CA MET A 442 -20.91 -8.53 -5.34
C MET A 442 -21.88 -9.26 -6.29
N SER A 443 -22.67 -10.21 -5.79
CA SER A 443 -23.63 -10.98 -6.60
C SER A 443 -25.01 -10.31 -6.75
N GLY A 444 -25.16 -9.05 -6.34
CA GLY A 444 -26.44 -8.33 -6.38
C GLY A 444 -26.93 -7.92 -7.78
N ARG A 445 -26.07 -7.92 -8.81
CA ARG A 445 -26.40 -7.42 -10.16
C ARG A 445 -26.92 -8.51 -11.09
N ALA A 446 -27.93 -8.16 -11.91
CA ALA A 446 -28.39 -9.03 -13.00
C ALA A 446 -27.26 -9.32 -13.99
N GLY A 447 -27.11 -10.60 -14.39
CA GLY A 447 -26.05 -11.03 -15.32
C GLY A 447 -24.66 -11.18 -14.70
N PHE A 448 -24.55 -11.18 -13.36
CA PHE A 448 -23.29 -11.52 -12.70
C PHE A 448 -22.87 -12.97 -13.03
N ARG A 449 -21.56 -13.25 -12.94
CA ARG A 449 -21.01 -14.59 -13.18
C ARG A 449 -20.50 -15.18 -11.86
N PRO A 450 -21.14 -16.21 -11.29
CA PRO A 450 -20.74 -16.82 -10.01
C PRO A 450 -19.25 -17.14 -9.92
N GLY A 451 -18.69 -17.79 -10.95
CA GLY A 451 -17.26 -18.13 -10.98
C GLY A 451 -16.33 -16.91 -10.95
N LYS A 452 -16.69 -15.78 -11.58
CA LYS A 452 -15.87 -14.56 -11.55
C LYS A 452 -15.85 -13.93 -10.15
N VAL A 453 -17.02 -13.89 -9.49
CA VAL A 453 -17.15 -13.31 -8.15
C VAL A 453 -16.42 -14.17 -7.12
N LEU A 454 -16.56 -15.50 -7.21
CA LEU A 454 -15.85 -16.42 -6.33
C LEU A 454 -14.33 -16.30 -6.52
N ALA A 455 -13.85 -16.36 -7.77
CA ALA A 455 -12.43 -16.20 -8.08
C ALA A 455 -11.87 -14.86 -7.62
N ALA A 456 -12.67 -13.78 -7.66
CA ALA A 456 -12.27 -12.46 -7.18
C ALA A 456 -12.11 -12.40 -5.65
N VAL A 457 -13.01 -13.06 -4.90
CA VAL A 457 -12.85 -13.20 -3.43
C VAL A 457 -11.63 -14.05 -3.11
N GLU A 458 -11.48 -15.21 -3.75
CA GLU A 458 -10.31 -16.07 -3.55
C GLU A 458 -9.00 -15.35 -3.91
N ASN A 459 -9.00 -14.56 -4.99
CA ASN A 459 -7.86 -13.73 -5.36
C ASN A 459 -7.57 -12.70 -4.26
N ALA A 460 -8.57 -11.97 -3.77
CA ALA A 460 -8.37 -11.01 -2.69
C ALA A 460 -7.76 -11.64 -1.43
N PHE A 461 -8.12 -12.88 -1.10
CA PHE A 461 -7.51 -13.58 0.03
C PHE A 461 -6.09 -14.06 -0.26
N ARG A 462 -5.84 -14.69 -1.43
CA ARG A 462 -4.47 -15.10 -1.84
C ARG A 462 -3.52 -13.91 -1.85
N GLN A 463 -4.04 -12.77 -2.29
CA GLN A 463 -3.32 -11.51 -2.41
C GLN A 463 -3.34 -10.68 -1.12
N ASN A 464 -3.77 -11.26 0.02
CA ASN A 464 -3.75 -10.63 1.35
C ASN A 464 -4.51 -9.28 1.47
N ALA A 465 -5.53 -9.09 0.64
CA ALA A 465 -6.41 -7.92 0.57
C ALA A 465 -7.70 -8.10 1.42
N VAL A 466 -7.68 -8.99 2.41
CA VAL A 466 -8.82 -9.29 3.28
C VAL A 466 -9.31 -8.04 4.05
N PRO A 467 -8.45 -7.20 4.65
CA PRO A 467 -8.88 -5.97 5.34
C PRO A 467 -9.56 -4.95 4.41
N GLU A 468 -9.07 -4.82 3.17
CA GLU A 468 -9.69 -4.00 2.13
C GLU A 468 -11.10 -4.50 1.80
N LEU A 469 -11.19 -5.80 1.50
CA LEU A 469 -12.44 -6.47 1.17
C LEU A 469 -13.46 -6.32 2.31
N GLN A 470 -13.00 -6.52 3.54
CA GLN A 470 -13.79 -6.33 4.74
C GLN A 470 -14.34 -4.90 4.79
N THR A 471 -13.51 -3.87 4.72
CA THR A 471 -13.97 -2.49 4.85
C THR A 471 -14.97 -2.11 3.76
N LEU A 472 -14.65 -2.43 2.51
CA LEU A 472 -15.50 -2.10 1.36
C LEU A 472 -16.88 -2.78 1.46
N THR A 473 -16.91 -4.06 1.79
CA THR A 473 -18.15 -4.85 1.82
C THR A 473 -18.92 -4.65 3.13
N GLN A 474 -18.21 -4.38 4.24
CA GLN A 474 -18.84 -4.20 5.55
C GLN A 474 -19.46 -2.82 5.76
N SER A 475 -18.93 -1.80 5.10
CA SER A 475 -19.41 -0.44 5.23
C SER A 475 -20.87 -0.27 4.81
N GLY A 476 -21.34 -1.06 3.82
CA GLY A 476 -22.62 -0.82 3.14
C GLY A 476 -22.65 0.51 2.36
N ARG A 477 -21.48 1.14 2.18
CA ARG A 477 -21.32 2.50 1.65
C ARG A 477 -20.57 2.54 0.32
N LEU A 478 -20.14 1.39 -0.20
CA LEU A 478 -19.72 1.23 -1.58
C LEU A 478 -20.97 1.20 -2.47
N GLU A 479 -21.07 2.10 -3.45
CA GLU A 479 -22.25 2.28 -4.30
C GLU A 479 -22.33 1.28 -5.46
N ASN A 480 -21.17 0.76 -5.90
CA ASN A 480 -21.07 -0.23 -6.96
C ASN A 480 -20.38 -1.52 -6.49
N PRO A 481 -20.85 -2.18 -5.42
CA PRO A 481 -20.20 -3.37 -4.89
C PRO A 481 -20.08 -4.49 -5.92
N GLN A 482 -21.01 -4.60 -6.86
CA GLN A 482 -20.95 -5.56 -7.97
C GLN A 482 -19.74 -5.40 -8.91
N ASP A 483 -19.20 -4.20 -9.05
CA ASP A 483 -18.06 -3.93 -9.94
C ASP A 483 -16.73 -4.24 -9.22
N LEU A 484 -16.76 -4.42 -7.89
CA LEU A 484 -15.60 -4.75 -7.07
C LEU A 484 -14.92 -6.04 -7.53
N ALA A 485 -15.68 -7.05 -8.00
CA ALA A 485 -15.11 -8.31 -8.47
C ALA A 485 -14.13 -8.10 -9.65
N GLU A 486 -14.38 -7.11 -10.50
CA GLU A 486 -13.46 -6.77 -11.59
C GLU A 486 -12.17 -6.14 -11.06
N LYS A 487 -12.30 -5.21 -10.11
CA LYS A 487 -11.15 -4.60 -9.44
C LYS A 487 -10.31 -5.63 -8.70
N LEU A 488 -10.92 -6.46 -7.87
CA LEU A 488 -10.23 -7.52 -7.13
C LEU A 488 -9.57 -8.56 -8.06
N SER A 489 -10.14 -8.82 -9.24
CA SER A 489 -9.52 -9.72 -10.23
C SER A 489 -8.30 -9.12 -10.94
N GLN A 490 -8.18 -7.79 -10.93
CA GLN A 490 -7.04 -7.06 -11.48
C GLN A 490 -6.01 -6.69 -10.41
N LEU A 491 -6.32 -7.01 -9.15
CA LEU A 491 -5.34 -6.91 -8.08
C LEU A 491 -4.30 -8.00 -8.28
N ASP A 492 -3.07 -7.55 -8.44
CA ASP A 492 -1.87 -8.36 -8.48
C ASP A 492 -1.04 -7.87 -7.30
N PHE A 493 -0.90 -8.71 -6.27
CA PHE A 493 -0.10 -8.42 -5.07
C PHE A 493 1.04 -9.42 -4.92
N GLU A 494 1.38 -10.20 -5.95
CA GLU A 494 2.43 -11.20 -5.83
C GLU A 494 3.65 -10.86 -6.67
N ILE A 495 4.75 -10.71 -5.93
CA ILE A 495 5.99 -11.42 -6.21
C ILE A 495 5.62 -12.87 -6.51
N ASP A 496 5.37 -13.19 -7.78
CA ASP A 496 5.35 -14.58 -8.22
C ASP A 496 6.72 -15.17 -7.82
N PRO A 497 6.77 -16.22 -6.98
CA PRO A 497 8.03 -16.86 -6.64
C PRO A 497 8.72 -17.45 -7.89
N ASP A 498 8.00 -17.57 -9.02
CA ASP A 498 8.55 -17.86 -10.34
C ASP A 498 9.29 -16.64 -10.95
N PRO A 499 10.63 -16.67 -11.04
CA PRO A 499 11.44 -15.60 -11.65
C PRO A 499 11.17 -15.39 -13.15
N THR A 500 10.40 -16.28 -13.78
CA THR A 500 10.03 -16.18 -15.21
C THR A 500 8.67 -15.52 -15.42
N ALA A 501 7.92 -15.26 -14.35
CA ALA A 501 6.68 -14.52 -14.44
C ALA A 501 6.94 -13.09 -14.94
N PRO A 502 6.09 -12.55 -15.84
CA PRO A 502 6.20 -11.17 -16.27
C PRO A 502 6.14 -10.25 -15.05
N GLN A 503 7.04 -9.27 -14.95
CA GLN A 503 6.96 -8.27 -13.90
C GLN A 503 5.56 -7.64 -13.87
N PRO A 504 5.01 -7.34 -12.67
CA PRO A 504 3.69 -6.75 -12.55
C PRO A 504 3.63 -5.48 -13.39
N ASP A 505 2.60 -5.41 -14.25
CA ASP A 505 2.38 -4.25 -15.11
C ASP A 505 2.21 -3.01 -14.22
N LYS A 506 2.93 -1.91 -14.50
CA LYS A 506 2.88 -0.65 -13.73
C LYS A 506 1.46 -0.08 -13.60
N GLY A 507 0.54 -0.47 -14.50
CA GLY A 507 -0.88 -0.15 -14.38
C GLY A 507 -1.58 -0.75 -13.15
N ARG A 508 -1.08 -1.87 -12.60
CA ARG A 508 -1.73 -2.64 -11.51
C ARG A 508 -1.56 -2.02 -10.13
N ILE A 509 -0.43 -1.35 -9.86
CA ILE A 509 -0.21 -0.57 -8.61
C ILE A 509 -1.25 0.55 -8.45
N GLY A 510 -1.69 1.15 -9.55
CA GLY A 510 -2.73 2.18 -9.56
C GLY A 510 -4.04 1.67 -8.94
N PHE A 511 -4.52 0.50 -9.39
CA PHE A 511 -5.78 -0.08 -8.89
C PHE A 511 -5.76 -0.39 -7.41
N ARG A 512 -4.62 -0.87 -6.90
CA ARG A 512 -4.44 -1.10 -5.47
C ARG A 512 -4.57 0.21 -4.69
N ARG A 513 -3.91 1.30 -5.12
CA ARG A 513 -4.02 2.61 -4.45
C ARG A 513 -5.46 3.13 -4.46
N GLU A 514 -6.23 2.92 -5.53
CA GLU A 514 -7.65 3.28 -5.58
C GLU A 514 -8.46 2.59 -4.47
N VAL A 515 -8.28 1.27 -4.32
CA VAL A 515 -8.92 0.47 -3.26
C VAL A 515 -8.50 0.99 -1.89
N GLN A 516 -7.21 1.28 -1.67
CA GLN A 516 -6.70 1.78 -0.40
C GLN A 516 -7.26 3.17 -0.03
N VAL A 517 -7.40 4.07 -1.00
CA VAL A 517 -8.02 5.40 -0.79
C VAL A 517 -9.50 5.23 -0.43
N ALA A 518 -10.22 4.35 -1.13
CA ALA A 518 -11.61 4.04 -0.82
C ALA A 518 -11.76 3.54 0.62
N VAL A 519 -10.94 2.56 1.02
CA VAL A 519 -10.92 1.96 2.36
C VAL A 519 -10.59 3.01 3.43
N THR A 520 -9.54 3.81 3.21
CA THR A 520 -9.11 4.86 4.13
C THR A 520 -10.20 5.92 4.30
N THR A 521 -10.86 6.32 3.21
CA THR A 521 -11.98 7.27 3.23
C THR A 521 -13.15 6.74 4.05
N LEU A 522 -13.55 5.49 3.82
CA LEU A 522 -14.65 4.86 4.55
C LEU A 522 -14.33 4.71 6.04
N ARG A 523 -13.07 4.43 6.41
CA ARG A 523 -12.64 4.36 7.81
C ARG A 523 -12.63 5.74 8.49
N ALA A 524 -12.14 6.76 7.79
CA ALA A 524 -12.01 8.12 8.34
C ALA A 524 -13.34 8.85 8.47
N ASP A 525 -14.29 8.60 7.57
CA ASP A 525 -15.61 9.24 7.56
C ASP A 525 -16.72 8.18 7.55
N PRO A 526 -17.40 7.94 8.69
CA PRO A 526 -18.47 6.95 8.80
C PRO A 526 -19.70 7.25 7.93
N ARG A 527 -19.85 8.48 7.43
CA ARG A 527 -21.00 8.91 6.61
C ARG A 527 -20.67 8.96 5.12
N ALA A 528 -19.39 8.90 4.75
CA ALA A 528 -18.98 8.91 3.35
C ALA A 528 -19.53 7.70 2.59
N ARG A 529 -20.00 7.93 1.37
CA ARG A 529 -20.31 6.90 0.37
C ARG A 529 -19.31 6.99 -0.76
N VAL A 530 -18.99 5.85 -1.36
CA VAL A 530 -17.91 5.73 -2.33
C VAL A 530 -18.37 5.00 -3.58
N LEU A 531 -18.07 5.56 -4.75
CA LEU A 531 -18.14 4.85 -6.04
C LEU A 531 -16.69 4.62 -6.51
N LEU A 532 -16.27 3.36 -6.62
CA LEU A 532 -14.91 2.97 -6.98
C LEU A 532 -14.84 2.59 -8.47
N ASP A 533 -14.13 3.38 -9.26
CA ASP A 533 -14.02 3.25 -10.74
C ASP A 533 -15.35 2.99 -11.46
N GLY A 534 -16.43 3.49 -10.89
CA GLY A 534 -17.77 3.34 -11.43
C GLY A 534 -18.09 4.45 -12.41
N VAL A 535 -19.14 4.23 -13.19
CA VAL A 535 -19.73 5.27 -14.03
C VAL A 535 -20.93 5.86 -13.31
N LYS A 536 -20.89 7.18 -13.08
CA LYS A 536 -22.02 7.94 -12.53
C LYS A 536 -22.75 8.67 -13.65
N GLU A 537 -24.08 8.58 -13.66
CA GLU A 537 -24.90 9.34 -14.60
C GLU A 537 -25.47 10.58 -13.92
N VAL A 538 -25.25 11.75 -14.53
CA VAL A 538 -25.78 13.04 -14.07
C VAL A 538 -26.35 13.77 -15.27
N GLY A 539 -27.64 14.09 -15.24
CA GLY A 539 -28.31 14.82 -16.33
C GLY A 539 -28.23 14.12 -17.69
N GLY A 540 -28.25 12.78 -17.73
CA GLY A 540 -28.15 11.99 -18.96
C GLY A 540 -26.72 11.85 -19.53
N ARG A 541 -25.71 12.42 -18.86
CA ARG A 541 -24.30 12.25 -19.23
C ARG A 541 -23.59 11.33 -18.26
N ARG A 542 -22.70 10.50 -18.79
CA ARG A 542 -21.89 9.52 -18.04
C ARG A 542 -20.53 10.11 -17.68
N TYR A 543 -20.14 9.94 -16.43
CA TYR A 543 -18.89 10.44 -15.84
C TYR A 543 -18.16 9.30 -15.15
N ARG A 544 -16.83 9.32 -15.20
CA ARG A 544 -15.97 8.30 -14.61
C ARG A 544 -14.73 8.97 -14.03
N VAL A 545 -14.37 8.60 -12.82
CA VAL A 545 -13.08 8.92 -12.19
C VAL A 545 -12.67 7.71 -11.37
N ASP A 546 -11.42 7.69 -10.89
CA ASP A 546 -10.92 6.56 -10.09
C ASP A 546 -11.74 6.36 -8.81
N LEU A 547 -12.16 7.46 -8.17
CA LEU A 547 -12.98 7.43 -6.97
C LEU A 547 -13.92 8.65 -6.90
N LEU A 548 -15.22 8.42 -6.69
CA LEU A 548 -16.15 9.45 -6.23
C LEU A 548 -16.47 9.22 -4.76
N VAL A 549 -16.46 10.29 -3.97
CA VAL A 549 -16.85 10.27 -2.57
C VAL A 549 -17.99 11.24 -2.36
N GLU A 550 -19.12 10.77 -1.85
CA GLU A 550 -20.23 11.61 -1.42
C GLU A 550 -20.24 11.73 0.10
N ARG A 551 -20.32 12.96 0.62
CA ARG A 551 -20.33 13.23 2.06
C ARG A 551 -21.46 14.19 2.41
N ALA A 552 -22.08 13.98 3.56
CA ALA A 552 -23.05 14.92 4.11
C ALA A 552 -22.33 15.97 4.97
N VAL A 553 -22.18 17.18 4.44
CA VAL A 553 -21.56 18.32 5.12
C VAL A 553 -22.62 19.38 5.36
N SER A 554 -22.88 19.71 6.64
CA SER A 554 -23.86 20.73 7.03
C SER A 554 -25.25 20.58 6.38
N GLY A 555 -25.71 19.33 6.21
CA GLY A 555 -27.01 19.02 5.60
C GLY A 555 -27.05 19.07 4.06
N ARG A 556 -25.92 19.30 3.40
CA ARG A 556 -25.77 19.22 1.94
C ARG A 556 -24.90 18.02 1.57
N THR A 557 -25.18 17.40 0.43
CA THR A 557 -24.31 16.38 -0.15
C THR A 557 -23.22 17.07 -0.95
N GLU A 558 -21.97 16.92 -0.52
CA GLU A 558 -20.80 17.31 -1.28
C GLU A 558 -20.27 16.08 -2.03
N THR A 559 -19.88 16.25 -3.30
CA THR A 559 -19.26 15.20 -4.10
C THR A 559 -17.80 15.57 -4.35
N GLU A 560 -16.87 14.69 -3.99
CA GLU A 560 -15.45 14.80 -4.30
C GLU A 560 -15.10 13.79 -5.39
N ALA A 561 -14.41 14.25 -6.43
CA ALA A 561 -13.96 13.43 -7.56
C ALA A 561 -12.43 13.33 -7.55
N PHE A 562 -11.91 12.15 -7.26
CA PHE A 562 -10.48 11.90 -7.18
C PHE A 562 -9.98 11.24 -8.46
N GLN A 563 -8.87 11.78 -8.96
CA GLN A 563 -7.99 11.07 -9.88
C GLN A 563 -6.70 10.73 -9.15
N ILE A 564 -6.43 9.44 -9.05
CA ILE A 564 -5.37 8.87 -8.22
C ILE A 564 -4.22 8.46 -9.14
N LYS A 565 -3.00 8.85 -8.77
CA LYS A 565 -1.78 8.46 -9.49
C LYS A 565 -0.70 8.06 -8.53
N THR A 566 0.14 7.15 -8.99
CA THR A 566 1.32 6.68 -8.27
C THR A 566 2.58 7.14 -8.98
N VAL A 567 3.55 7.63 -8.22
CA VAL A 567 4.82 8.17 -8.71
C VAL A 567 5.95 7.38 -8.07
N SER A 568 6.58 6.52 -8.86
CA SER A 568 7.74 5.71 -8.48
C SER A 568 9.05 6.21 -9.09
N SER A 569 9.11 7.50 -9.43
CA SER A 569 10.30 8.16 -10.01
C SER A 569 10.21 9.67 -9.79
N ASP A 570 11.16 10.45 -10.30
CA ASP A 570 11.12 11.91 -10.24
C ASP A 570 10.03 12.58 -11.12
N LYS A 571 9.18 11.76 -11.79
CA LYS A 571 8.09 12.15 -12.71
C LYS A 571 6.81 12.64 -12.03
N LEU A 572 6.92 13.35 -10.92
CA LEU A 572 5.78 13.98 -10.24
C LEU A 572 4.92 14.80 -11.21
N TYR A 573 5.55 15.66 -12.01
CA TYR A 573 4.86 16.53 -12.96
C TYR A 573 4.04 15.79 -14.02
N ALA A 574 4.58 14.73 -14.60
CA ALA A 574 3.89 14.00 -15.66
C ALA A 574 2.61 13.36 -15.13
N ASN A 575 2.67 12.75 -13.96
CA ASN A 575 1.51 12.13 -13.32
C ASN A 575 0.47 13.17 -12.88
N LEU A 576 0.90 14.28 -12.30
CA LEU A 576 -0.01 15.36 -11.93
C LEU A 576 -0.74 15.93 -13.17
N ARG A 577 -0.03 16.15 -14.28
CA ARG A 577 -0.65 16.61 -15.54
C ARG A 577 -1.66 15.60 -16.09
N THR A 578 -1.33 14.31 -16.07
CA THR A 578 -2.26 13.26 -16.48
C THR A 578 -3.52 13.28 -15.61
N ALA A 579 -3.38 13.40 -14.29
CA ALA A 579 -4.50 13.49 -13.38
C ALA A 579 -5.41 14.69 -13.70
N LEU A 580 -4.83 15.87 -13.91
CA LEU A 580 -5.55 17.08 -14.29
C LEU A 580 -6.29 16.96 -15.62
N ARG A 581 -5.74 16.23 -16.60
CA ARG A 581 -6.44 15.99 -17.88
C ARG A 581 -7.62 15.04 -17.73
N GLN A 582 -7.46 13.97 -16.97
CA GLN A 582 -8.51 12.99 -16.70
C GLN A 582 -9.64 13.58 -15.87
N LEU A 583 -9.35 14.42 -14.87
CA LEU A 583 -10.42 15.10 -14.13
C LEU A 583 -11.32 15.96 -15.01
N ASN A 584 -10.85 16.39 -16.19
CA ASN A 584 -11.54 17.33 -17.07
C ASN A 584 -11.88 16.74 -18.46
N GLY A 585 -11.89 15.40 -18.63
CA GLY A 585 -12.34 14.81 -19.91
C GLY A 585 -11.41 15.05 -21.10
N ARG A 586 -10.15 15.46 -20.86
CA ARG A 586 -9.19 15.79 -21.93
C ARG A 586 -8.41 14.57 -22.42
N ASN A 587 -8.55 13.42 -21.76
CA ASN A 587 -8.02 12.15 -22.24
C ASN A 587 -9.07 11.39 -23.07
N PRO A 588 -8.63 10.56 -24.04
CA PRO A 588 -9.54 9.74 -24.83
C PRO A 588 -10.33 8.77 -23.94
N ALA A 589 -11.50 8.36 -24.42
CA ALA A 589 -12.35 7.39 -23.72
C ALA A 589 -11.59 6.08 -23.46
N ALA A 590 -11.76 5.53 -22.25
CA ALA A 590 -11.19 4.23 -21.92
C ALA A 590 -11.83 3.16 -22.81
N SER A 591 -11.01 2.32 -23.43
CA SER A 591 -11.47 1.28 -24.36
C SER A 591 -12.42 0.27 -23.71
N SER A 592 -12.28 0.02 -22.40
CA SER A 592 -13.11 -0.93 -21.63
C SER A 592 -14.52 -0.42 -21.33
N THR A 593 -14.70 0.88 -21.13
CA THR A 593 -15.99 1.46 -20.70
C THR A 593 -16.65 2.32 -21.77
N GLY A 594 -15.89 2.78 -22.76
CA GLY A 594 -16.32 3.77 -23.75
C GLY A 594 -16.60 5.16 -23.15
N VAL A 595 -16.25 5.38 -21.88
CA VAL A 595 -16.46 6.65 -21.16
C VAL A 595 -15.11 7.30 -20.90
N ALA A 596 -14.98 8.58 -21.25
CA ALA A 596 -13.82 9.37 -20.88
C ALA A 596 -13.81 9.61 -19.37
N GLU A 597 -12.63 9.50 -18.76
CA GLU A 597 -12.44 9.95 -17.39
C GLU A 597 -12.69 11.44 -17.35
N HIS A 598 -13.64 11.85 -16.50
CA HIS A 598 -14.14 13.19 -16.35
C HIS A 598 -14.94 13.28 -15.05
N ALA A 599 -14.63 14.26 -14.22
CA ALA A 599 -15.38 14.52 -13.00
C ALA A 599 -16.83 14.96 -13.31
N PRO A 600 -17.82 14.51 -12.52
CA PRO A 600 -19.19 15.03 -12.61
C PRO A 600 -19.24 16.56 -12.40
N PRO A 601 -20.24 17.26 -12.96
CA PRO A 601 -20.45 18.68 -12.69
C PRO A 601 -20.70 18.90 -11.20
N ASP A 602 -20.33 20.08 -10.71
CA ASP A 602 -20.45 20.51 -9.30
C ASP A 602 -19.69 19.65 -8.27
N SER A 603 -18.87 18.69 -8.73
CA SER A 603 -17.97 17.95 -7.85
C SER A 603 -16.69 18.73 -7.59
N ARG A 604 -16.16 18.61 -6.37
CA ARG A 604 -14.82 19.07 -6.02
C ARG A 604 -13.79 18.13 -6.65
N ARG A 605 -13.01 18.64 -7.59
CA ARG A 605 -12.00 17.89 -8.36
C ARG A 605 -10.69 17.82 -7.58
N ILE A 606 -10.21 16.62 -7.31
CA ILE A 606 -9.03 16.38 -6.47
C ILE A 606 -8.02 15.52 -7.25
N ALA A 607 -6.82 16.05 -7.48
CA ALA A 607 -5.70 15.28 -7.99
C ALA A 607 -4.89 14.71 -6.83
N LEU A 608 -4.92 13.38 -6.65
CA LEU A 608 -4.24 12.67 -5.56
C LEU A 608 -3.03 11.91 -6.08
N ILE A 609 -1.84 12.28 -5.61
CA ILE A 609 -0.56 11.72 -6.04
C ILE A 609 0.12 10.99 -4.88
N TYR A 610 0.33 9.69 -5.02
CA TYR A 610 1.15 8.90 -4.10
C TYR A 610 2.61 8.89 -4.55
N LEU A 611 3.52 9.35 -3.69
CA LEU A 611 4.96 9.22 -3.89
C LEU A 611 5.43 7.91 -3.27
N GLU A 612 5.75 6.95 -4.12
CA GLU A 612 6.41 5.72 -3.67
C GLU A 612 7.85 6.04 -3.26
N PRO A 613 8.51 5.21 -2.43
CA PRO A 613 9.88 5.48 -2.01
C PRO A 613 10.90 5.56 -3.16
N ALA A 614 10.63 4.88 -4.28
CA ALA A 614 11.38 5.06 -5.52
C ALA A 614 11.28 6.48 -6.13
N ALA A 615 10.42 7.36 -5.62
CA ALA A 615 10.40 8.78 -5.98
C ALA A 615 11.65 9.54 -5.47
N GLY A 616 12.50 8.92 -4.66
CA GLY A 616 13.72 9.52 -4.13
C GLY A 616 13.42 10.56 -3.05
N TRP A 617 14.22 11.62 -2.97
CA TRP A 617 14.13 12.61 -1.87
C TRP A 617 12.74 13.26 -1.74
N ILE A 618 11.94 13.35 -2.81
CA ILE A 618 10.58 13.93 -2.71
C ILE A 618 9.61 13.05 -1.90
N GLN A 619 9.90 11.76 -1.75
CA GLN A 619 9.17 10.90 -0.82
C GLN A 619 9.39 11.33 0.64
N ALA A 620 10.53 11.96 0.93
CA ALA A 620 10.91 12.49 2.23
C ALA A 620 10.73 14.01 2.37
N ALA A 621 10.28 14.68 1.32
CA ALA A 621 10.17 16.14 1.32
C ALA A 621 9.02 16.62 2.20
N ASP A 622 9.27 17.68 2.96
CA ASP A 622 8.21 18.46 3.57
C ASP A 622 7.44 19.26 2.50
N ARG A 623 6.39 19.96 2.94
CA ARG A 623 5.56 20.78 2.05
C ARG A 623 6.39 21.80 1.26
N ALA A 624 7.37 22.45 1.88
CA ALA A 624 8.20 23.46 1.23
C ALA A 624 9.11 22.85 0.16
N GLY A 625 9.68 21.66 0.43
CA GLY A 625 10.43 20.89 -0.57
C GLY A 625 9.56 20.48 -1.77
N LEU A 626 8.32 20.07 -1.52
CA LEU A 626 7.36 19.75 -2.59
C LEU A 626 6.95 20.99 -3.40
N GLU A 627 6.71 22.12 -2.74
CA GLU A 627 6.41 23.40 -3.39
C GLU A 627 7.53 23.83 -4.34
N ARG A 628 8.79 23.79 -3.87
CA ARG A 628 9.96 24.06 -4.73
C ARG A 628 10.06 23.07 -5.89
N LYS A 629 9.80 21.78 -5.63
CA LYS A 629 9.75 20.78 -6.70
C LYS A 629 8.70 21.15 -7.73
N LEU A 630 7.50 21.61 -7.35
CA LEU A 630 6.40 22.01 -8.24
C LEU A 630 6.66 23.33 -8.99
N THR A 631 7.47 24.23 -8.43
CA THR A 631 7.82 25.52 -9.06
C THR A 631 9.11 25.48 -9.89
N GLY A 632 9.81 24.35 -9.91
CA GLY A 632 11.07 24.15 -10.63
C GLY A 632 10.93 23.99 -12.16
N SER A 633 11.81 23.19 -12.76
CA SER A 633 11.96 23.06 -14.23
C SER A 633 10.73 22.52 -14.98
N GLY A 634 9.74 21.95 -14.28
CA GLY A 634 8.47 21.49 -14.86
C GLY A 634 7.31 22.48 -14.78
N ARG A 635 7.49 23.61 -14.10
CA ARG A 635 6.43 24.57 -13.76
C ARG A 635 5.61 25.02 -14.96
N SER A 636 6.23 25.42 -16.07
CA SER A 636 5.49 25.92 -17.25
C SER A 636 4.58 24.87 -17.86
N SER A 637 4.99 23.60 -17.87
CA SER A 637 4.17 22.49 -18.36
C SER A 637 3.02 22.17 -17.41
N LEU A 638 3.28 22.19 -16.10
CA LEU A 638 2.23 22.02 -15.10
C LEU A 638 1.20 23.14 -15.20
N LEU A 639 1.66 24.38 -15.36
CA LEU A 639 0.79 25.54 -15.46
C LEU A 639 -0.19 25.43 -16.64
N ALA A 640 0.28 25.00 -17.81
CA ALA A 640 -0.57 24.82 -18.99
C ALA A 640 -1.69 23.78 -18.81
N ASP A 641 -1.50 22.80 -17.91
CA ASP A 641 -2.51 21.80 -17.59
C ASP A 641 -3.32 22.13 -16.34
N TRP A 642 -2.82 23.02 -15.47
CA TRP A 642 -3.50 23.56 -14.30
C TRP A 642 -4.49 24.66 -14.67
N CYS A 643 -4.11 25.54 -15.60
CA CYS A 643 -4.90 26.68 -16.02
C CYS A 643 -5.25 26.61 -17.51
N VAL A 644 -6.52 26.32 -17.81
CA VAL A 644 -7.03 26.23 -19.19
C VAL A 644 -8.21 27.18 -19.31
N ASP A 645 -8.17 28.06 -20.32
CA ASP A 645 -9.21 29.07 -20.57
C ASP A 645 -9.57 29.89 -19.33
N GLY A 646 -8.54 30.24 -18.55
CA GLY A 646 -8.66 31.02 -17.33
C GLY A 646 -9.33 30.29 -16.16
N THR A 647 -9.53 28.96 -16.26
CA THR A 647 -10.18 28.16 -15.22
C THR A 647 -9.21 27.12 -14.67
N ALA A 648 -9.12 27.04 -13.34
CA ALA A 648 -8.34 26.00 -12.67
C ALA A 648 -8.94 24.61 -12.94
N GLN A 649 -8.08 23.65 -13.26
CA GLN A 649 -8.46 22.31 -13.68
C GLN A 649 -8.65 21.34 -12.50
N ALA A 650 -8.30 21.73 -11.28
CA ALA A 650 -8.68 21.03 -10.07
C ALA A 650 -8.93 22.03 -8.94
N ASP A 651 -9.68 21.59 -7.95
CA ASP A 651 -10.00 22.40 -6.76
C ASP A 651 -8.99 22.10 -5.64
N GLU A 652 -8.32 20.95 -5.70
CA GLU A 652 -7.29 20.55 -4.75
C GLU A 652 -6.22 19.63 -5.37
N VAL A 653 -4.99 19.78 -4.91
CA VAL A 653 -3.89 18.82 -5.15
C VAL A 653 -3.47 18.23 -3.82
N LEU A 654 -3.44 16.90 -3.77
CA LEU A 654 -2.95 16.12 -2.65
C LEU A 654 -1.71 15.34 -3.08
N ILE A 655 -0.62 15.47 -2.32
CA ILE A 655 0.58 14.64 -2.50
C ILE A 655 0.80 13.88 -1.20
N VAL A 656 0.76 12.55 -1.27
CA VAL A 656 1.01 11.65 -0.14
C VAL A 656 2.43 11.13 -0.24
N ASN A 657 3.20 11.31 0.84
CA ASN A 657 4.55 10.78 0.96
C ASN A 657 4.79 10.27 2.40
N GLN A 658 6.02 9.96 2.78
CA GLN A 658 6.28 9.37 4.10
C GLN A 658 5.99 10.31 5.26
N LEU A 659 6.02 11.62 5.02
CA LEU A 659 5.73 12.63 6.04
C LEU A 659 4.23 12.88 6.18
N GLY A 660 3.41 12.20 5.37
CA GLY A 660 1.96 12.27 5.40
C GLY A 660 1.37 12.88 4.13
N THR A 661 0.20 13.49 4.27
CA THR A 661 -0.54 14.10 3.17
C THR A 661 -0.32 15.61 3.14
N HIS A 662 0.22 16.11 2.02
CA HIS A 662 0.40 17.53 1.75
C HIS A 662 -0.73 18.01 0.85
N ARG A 663 -1.39 19.10 1.25
CA ARG A 663 -2.62 19.61 0.62
C ARG A 663 -2.43 21.04 0.13
N TRP A 664 -2.78 21.29 -1.13
CA TRP A 664 -2.89 22.62 -1.71
C TRP A 664 -4.31 22.84 -2.24
N SER A 665 -5.01 23.87 -1.73
CA SER A 665 -6.25 24.33 -2.37
C SER A 665 -5.97 24.99 -3.73
N LYS A 666 -7.03 25.21 -4.51
CA LYS A 666 -6.98 26.00 -5.75
C LYS A 666 -6.25 27.32 -5.57
N GLU A 667 -6.56 28.09 -4.52
CA GLU A 667 -5.95 29.40 -4.26
C GLU A 667 -4.46 29.27 -3.93
N GLN A 668 -4.11 28.26 -3.13
CA GLN A 668 -2.71 27.98 -2.78
C GLN A 668 -1.90 27.55 -4.01
N MET A 669 -2.47 26.72 -4.88
CA MET A 669 -1.82 26.33 -6.14
C MET A 669 -1.69 27.52 -7.10
N ASN A 670 -2.72 28.37 -7.21
CA ASN A 670 -2.66 29.59 -8.02
C ASN A 670 -1.56 30.54 -7.53
N ALA A 671 -1.42 30.70 -6.22
CA ALA A 671 -0.35 31.50 -5.61
C ALA A 671 1.03 30.85 -5.85
N LEU A 672 1.14 29.54 -5.64
CA LEU A 672 2.38 28.79 -5.83
C LEU A 672 2.89 28.86 -7.28
N LEU A 673 1.99 28.79 -8.25
CA LEU A 673 2.32 28.83 -9.67
C LEU A 673 2.40 30.26 -10.24
N ASP A 674 2.18 31.28 -9.40
CA ASP A 674 2.17 32.72 -9.73
C ASP A 674 1.19 33.07 -10.88
N VAL A 675 -0.04 32.59 -10.75
CA VAL A 675 -1.12 32.83 -11.74
C VAL A 675 -2.34 33.50 -11.12
N SER A 676 -2.12 34.23 -10.02
CA SER A 676 -3.11 35.10 -9.42
C SER A 676 -3.68 36.07 -10.47
N GLY A 677 -4.97 35.93 -10.76
CA GLY A 677 -5.70 36.75 -11.74
C GLY A 677 -5.74 36.21 -13.18
N GLN A 678 -4.96 35.17 -13.52
CA GLN A 678 -5.06 34.47 -14.81
C GLN A 678 -5.94 33.22 -14.73
N CYS A 679 -6.04 32.62 -13.54
CA CYS A 679 -6.86 31.43 -13.29
C CYS A 679 -7.87 31.70 -12.17
N VAL A 680 -9.13 31.95 -12.53
CA VAL A 680 -10.22 32.30 -11.60
C VAL A 680 -11.06 31.08 -11.23
#